data_AF-A0A7S4UJG4-F1
#
_entry.id   AF-A0A7S4UJG4-F1
#
_cell.length_a   1.000
_cell.length_b   1.000
_cell.length_c   1.000
_cell.angle_alpha   90.00
_cell.angle_beta   90.00
_cell.angle_gamma   90.00
#
_symmetry.space_group_name_H-M   'P 1'
#
loop_
_entity.id
_entity.type
_entity.pdbx_description
1 polymer ?
#
loop_
_entity_poly.entity_id
_entity_poly.type
_entity_poly.pdbx_seq_one_letter_code
_entity_poly.pdbx_strand_id
1 'polypeptide(L)'
;ARSVRAPRLRRRPPIAMAALLLLLAAGLLGAPAGSSCAPEDGGACAADEKSLLQIRKDKEDKVMSAKSPEHICRNLVVFLDGSGNELNKSCAWLPNKTCESNIALLWRLTAEVPESSQLTHYEPGVAWSGSVGENFNSGVGTKTHMLNSYAWLAQHYEACDEIMLFGFSRGTLSARMLQGMIHRVGLAKPGYVSEAVGAHFGRDKDAAMSFKASDKAWPGVRVKFMGLFDSVLRTLLHPVKHRNIESFRMKLTSSVDNLAHAIALGEYREIFQAAELYTHPSTLATQVWFLGGHGDVGGCRPNTPLARIAGGWMADEAVKAGFLLPPDWRGRPEMRADVLGDASTENGLGGVATMLGGVELERALRIATVRDPARCRAELGKKDEKILLHQSVKDRMDLNPGWVPVQWCCKEAKSAMDRIGIDFVSNDHYDAARAAPRGAAVPSWIELSFGRLESADTSELMAGSPEYFLRLTNWHTDSGRQPPGHEGAGRGCCSSVTAYPHEGERPAVRNVGSWWRPSYKADVNFSGVEAVLPYEPAMANYVMIELHEDDFFSDDDFLGRAQIMYSEFGEWKTLSLGGGAALQARADPIFTDKDAETLLGPGDYAACRWLDETSHMSRDTMCRPSGMDFSWLLGSGVGNPVSCADMVEDVTTGAL
;
A
#
# COMPACT_ATOMS: atom_id res chain seq x y z
N ALA A 1 -7.50 -52.88 41.60
CA ALA A 1 -7.48 -51.45 41.94
C ALA A 1 -6.08 -51.05 42.43
N ARG A 2 -5.24 -50.48 41.55
CA ARG A 2 -4.05 -49.69 41.91
C ARG A 2 -3.80 -48.70 40.78
N SER A 3 -3.79 -47.42 41.14
CA SER A 3 -3.61 -46.25 40.28
C SER A 3 -2.16 -46.11 39.81
N VAL A 4 -1.95 -45.80 38.54
CA VAL A 4 -0.71 -45.19 38.05
C VAL A 4 -1.08 -43.87 37.36
N ARG A 5 -0.53 -42.77 37.90
CA ARG A 5 -0.71 -41.39 37.42
C ARG A 5 0.05 -41.17 36.11
N ALA A 6 -0.57 -40.48 35.16
CA ALA A 6 0.06 -39.93 33.97
C ALA A 6 1.01 -38.76 34.33
N PRO A 7 2.16 -38.58 33.64
CA PRO A 7 3.00 -37.41 33.81
C PRO A 7 2.50 -36.23 32.96
N ARG A 8 2.43 -35.06 33.59
CA ARG A 8 2.17 -33.76 32.94
C ARG A 8 3.40 -33.32 32.14
N LEU A 9 3.28 -33.20 30.83
CA LEU A 9 4.26 -32.53 29.96
C LEU A 9 4.04 -31.02 29.99
N ARG A 10 5.03 -30.29 30.52
CA ARG A 10 5.14 -28.83 30.43
C ARG A 10 5.47 -28.45 28.98
N ARG A 11 4.59 -27.68 28.32
CA ARG A 11 4.91 -26.98 27.07
C ARG A 11 6.03 -25.97 27.33
N ARG A 12 7.18 -26.13 26.65
CA ARG A 12 8.20 -25.10 26.50
C ARG A 12 7.88 -24.26 25.25
N PRO A 13 8.20 -22.96 25.21
CA PRO A 13 8.03 -22.16 24.00
C PRO A 13 9.03 -22.59 22.92
N PRO A 14 8.72 -22.40 21.63
CA PRO A 14 9.59 -22.83 20.54
C PRO A 14 10.86 -21.97 20.48
N ILE A 15 11.97 -22.65 20.20
CA ILE A 15 13.35 -22.12 20.10
C ILE A 15 13.54 -21.16 18.89
N ALA A 16 12.50 -20.98 18.07
CA ALA A 16 12.52 -20.15 16.85
C ALA A 16 12.81 -18.65 17.09
N MET A 17 12.50 -18.08 18.27
CA MET A 17 12.79 -16.67 18.55
C MET A 17 14.29 -16.34 18.67
N ALA A 18 15.11 -17.29 19.11
CA ALA A 18 16.55 -17.04 19.30
C ALA A 18 17.33 -17.06 17.97
N ALA A 19 16.87 -17.85 16.99
CA ALA A 19 17.49 -17.94 15.67
C ALA A 19 17.24 -16.68 14.83
N LEU A 20 16.05 -16.06 14.95
CA LEU A 20 15.70 -14.82 14.26
C LEU A 20 16.55 -13.62 14.74
N LEU A 21 16.94 -13.61 16.03
CA LEU A 21 17.81 -12.58 16.62
C LEU A 21 19.27 -12.67 16.14
N LEU A 22 19.75 -13.88 15.78
CA LEU A 22 21.12 -14.09 15.30
C LEU A 22 21.28 -13.71 13.82
N LEU A 23 20.24 -13.89 12.99
CA LEU A 23 20.27 -13.48 11.59
C LEU A 23 20.26 -11.94 11.41
N LEU A 24 19.60 -11.22 12.31
CA LEU A 24 19.64 -9.75 12.35
C LEU A 24 21.03 -9.19 12.77
N ALA A 25 21.82 -9.96 13.51
CA ALA A 25 23.15 -9.56 13.95
C ALA A 25 24.26 -9.90 12.93
N ALA A 26 24.06 -10.88 12.05
CA ALA A 26 25.09 -11.37 11.12
C ALA A 26 25.23 -10.54 9.82
N GLY A 27 24.28 -9.67 9.49
CA GLY A 27 24.38 -8.72 8.36
C GLY A 27 25.39 -7.57 8.55
N LEU A 28 26.15 -7.57 9.65
CA LEU A 28 27.07 -6.50 10.07
C LEU A 28 28.51 -6.65 9.59
N LEU A 29 28.84 -7.63 8.74
CA LEU A 29 30.20 -7.80 8.20
C LEU A 29 30.20 -7.65 6.68
N GLY A 30 30.51 -6.42 6.24
CA GLY A 30 30.68 -6.10 4.83
C GLY A 30 31.95 -6.70 4.21
N ALA A 31 31.91 -6.87 2.89
CA ALA A 31 33.08 -7.02 2.03
C ALA A 31 32.98 -6.01 0.86
N PRO A 32 34.11 -5.55 0.31
CA PRO A 32 34.23 -4.23 -0.29
C PRO A 32 33.77 -4.16 -1.75
N ALA A 33 33.37 -2.95 -2.13
CA ALA A 33 33.06 -2.53 -3.49
C ALA A 33 34.27 -2.72 -4.44
N GLY A 34 34.03 -3.44 -5.54
CA GLY A 34 34.88 -3.45 -6.73
C GLY A 34 34.21 -2.67 -7.84
N SER A 35 34.72 -1.48 -8.12
CA SER A 35 34.39 -0.66 -9.29
C SER A 35 34.96 -1.26 -10.57
N SER A 36 34.16 -1.33 -11.63
CA SER A 36 34.47 -0.82 -13.00
C SER A 36 33.65 -1.58 -14.05
N CYS A 37 33.02 -0.84 -14.96
CA CYS A 37 33.19 -1.02 -16.39
C CYS A 37 32.55 0.17 -17.13
N ALA A 38 33.32 0.69 -18.10
CA ALA A 38 33.00 1.82 -18.96
C ALA A 38 32.20 1.35 -20.21
N PRO A 39 31.70 2.28 -21.06
CA PRO A 39 30.58 2.07 -21.99
C PRO A 39 31.02 1.64 -23.40
N GLU A 40 30.10 1.08 -24.20
CA GLU A 40 29.94 1.41 -25.63
C GLU A 40 28.67 0.76 -26.27
N ASP A 41 27.95 1.62 -27.00
CA ASP A 41 27.13 1.44 -28.21
C ASP A 41 25.81 0.64 -28.25
N GLY A 42 24.70 1.42 -28.34
CA GLY A 42 23.88 1.44 -29.56
C GLY A 42 22.42 0.96 -29.48
N GLY A 43 21.45 1.89 -29.46
CA GLY A 43 20.12 1.64 -30.04
C GLY A 43 18.88 2.08 -29.25
N ALA A 44 18.61 3.38 -29.22
CA ALA A 44 17.29 4.04 -29.23
C ALA A 44 16.15 3.48 -28.33
N CYS A 45 15.98 4.08 -27.14
CA CYS A 45 14.69 4.52 -26.56
C CYS A 45 14.97 5.28 -25.25
N ALA A 46 15.31 6.56 -25.34
CA ALA A 46 15.37 7.44 -24.18
C ALA A 46 15.10 8.88 -24.63
N ALA A 47 13.87 9.36 -24.42
CA ALA A 47 13.66 10.78 -24.27
C ALA A 47 14.28 11.15 -22.91
N ASP A 48 15.45 11.79 -22.98
CA ASP A 48 16.40 11.98 -21.88
C ASP A 48 15.87 12.96 -20.82
N GLU A 49 15.75 12.47 -19.59
CA GLU A 49 15.44 13.19 -18.35
C GLU A 49 16.43 14.34 -18.08
N LYS A 50 17.67 14.24 -18.58
CA LYS A 50 18.63 15.34 -18.54
C LYS A 50 18.22 16.50 -19.43
N SER A 51 17.48 16.28 -20.52
CA SER A 51 17.06 17.38 -21.40
C SER A 51 16.02 18.28 -20.72
N LEU A 52 15.10 17.72 -19.92
CA LEU A 52 14.07 18.50 -19.23
C LEU A 52 14.61 19.24 -18.00
N LEU A 53 15.54 18.62 -17.26
CA LEU A 53 16.26 19.28 -16.15
C LEU A 53 17.21 20.38 -16.65
N GLN A 54 17.88 20.19 -17.79
CA GLN A 54 18.75 21.20 -18.39
C GLN A 54 17.94 22.35 -19.02
N ILE A 55 16.79 22.06 -19.65
CA ILE A 55 15.87 23.09 -20.18
C ILE A 55 15.29 23.96 -19.05
N ARG A 56 15.10 23.40 -17.84
CA ARG A 56 14.69 24.17 -16.64
C ARG A 56 15.84 24.99 -16.05
N LYS A 57 17.03 24.40 -15.90
CA LYS A 57 18.20 25.09 -15.33
C LYS A 57 18.68 26.27 -16.20
N ASP A 58 18.65 26.11 -17.52
CA ASP A 58 19.02 27.18 -18.47
C ASP A 58 17.95 28.30 -18.55
N LYS A 59 16.74 28.08 -18.00
CA LYS A 59 15.68 29.08 -17.87
C LYS A 59 15.70 29.79 -16.51
N GLU A 60 16.05 29.09 -15.42
CA GLU A 60 16.24 29.66 -14.07
C GLU A 60 17.37 30.72 -14.07
N ASP A 61 18.47 30.49 -14.80
CA ASP A 61 19.60 31.43 -14.88
C ASP A 61 19.29 32.71 -15.70
N LYS A 62 18.19 32.75 -16.47
CA LYS A 62 17.78 33.94 -17.27
C LYS A 62 16.83 34.89 -16.54
N VAL A 63 16.35 34.56 -15.35
CA VAL A 63 15.40 35.42 -14.58
C VAL A 63 16.13 36.54 -13.82
N MET A 64 17.46 36.49 -13.72
CA MET A 64 18.28 37.51 -13.04
C MET A 64 18.63 38.71 -13.93
N SER A 65 17.64 39.37 -14.55
CA SER A 65 17.75 40.76 -15.05
C SER A 65 16.48 41.19 -15.79
N ALA A 66 15.44 41.62 -15.08
CA ALA A 66 14.45 42.57 -15.60
C ALA A 66 13.76 43.31 -14.45
N LYS A 67 13.62 44.64 -14.57
CA LYS A 67 12.82 45.46 -13.65
C LYS A 67 11.37 44.96 -13.68
N SER A 68 10.79 44.83 -12.49
CA SER A 68 9.45 44.27 -12.17
C SER A 68 8.33 44.81 -13.09
N PRO A 69 7.67 43.94 -13.87
CA PRO A 69 6.26 44.13 -14.20
C PRO A 69 5.42 43.91 -12.93
N GLU A 70 4.19 44.44 -12.88
CA GLU A 70 3.22 44.18 -11.80
C GLU A 70 3.19 42.68 -11.47
N HIS A 71 3.52 42.31 -10.24
CA HIS A 71 3.55 40.91 -9.83
C HIS A 71 2.12 40.35 -9.88
N ILE A 72 1.88 39.40 -10.77
CA ILE A 72 0.62 38.68 -10.90
C ILE A 72 0.61 37.61 -9.80
N CYS A 73 -0.44 37.55 -8.96
CA CYS A 73 -0.58 36.53 -7.92
C CYS A 73 -0.58 35.12 -8.55
N ARG A 74 0.16 34.19 -7.95
CA ARG A 74 0.33 32.82 -8.45
C ARG A 74 -0.03 31.80 -7.38
N ASN A 75 -0.18 30.56 -7.83
CA ASN A 75 -0.19 29.40 -6.94
C ASN A 75 1.25 28.92 -6.71
N LEU A 76 1.67 28.76 -5.46
CA LEU A 76 2.85 27.99 -5.08
C LEU A 76 2.42 26.62 -4.60
N VAL A 77 2.72 25.58 -5.39
CA VAL A 77 2.22 24.23 -5.15
C VAL A 77 3.34 23.29 -4.76
N VAL A 78 3.23 22.68 -3.58
CA VAL A 78 4.21 21.73 -3.05
C VAL A 78 3.62 20.32 -3.10
N PHE A 79 4.34 19.40 -3.72
CA PHE A 79 4.00 17.99 -3.87
C PHE A 79 4.96 17.13 -3.05
N LEU A 80 4.46 16.45 -2.02
CA LEU A 80 5.23 15.61 -1.10
C LEU A 80 4.83 14.15 -1.28
N ASP A 81 5.66 13.37 -1.98
CA ASP A 81 5.30 12.00 -2.31
C ASP A 81 5.42 11.04 -1.11
N GLY A 82 4.72 9.91 -1.22
CA GLY A 82 4.77 8.79 -0.31
C GLY A 82 6.05 7.99 -0.39
N SER A 83 6.20 7.14 0.60
CA SER A 83 7.38 6.36 0.95
C SER A 83 8.02 5.61 -0.21
N GLY A 84 9.27 5.95 -0.54
CA GLY A 84 10.02 5.35 -1.64
C GLY A 84 9.45 5.64 -3.04
N ASN A 85 8.44 6.50 -3.20
CA ASN A 85 7.94 6.89 -4.52
C ASN A 85 8.80 8.01 -5.11
N GLU A 86 8.98 7.96 -6.42
CA GLU A 86 9.67 8.98 -7.18
C GLU A 86 9.13 9.00 -8.62
N LEU A 87 9.50 10.04 -9.38
CA LEU A 87 9.15 10.13 -10.79
C LEU A 87 9.79 8.98 -11.56
N ASN A 88 9.07 8.46 -12.56
CA ASN A 88 9.49 7.36 -13.43
C ASN A 88 9.82 6.05 -12.69
N LYS A 89 9.42 5.91 -11.42
CA LYS A 89 9.73 4.71 -10.64
C LYS A 89 9.15 3.45 -11.27
N SER A 90 10.01 2.50 -11.60
CA SER A 90 9.59 1.15 -11.98
C SER A 90 8.92 0.42 -10.82
N CYS A 91 7.89 -0.37 -11.12
CA CYS A 91 7.28 -1.25 -10.15
C CYS A 91 8.30 -2.30 -9.68
N ALA A 92 8.34 -2.55 -8.37
CA ALA A 92 9.27 -3.53 -7.79
C ALA A 92 9.06 -4.96 -8.30
N TRP A 93 7.82 -5.31 -8.67
CA TRP A 93 7.47 -6.61 -9.22
C TRP A 93 7.31 -6.62 -10.74
N LEU A 94 6.97 -5.49 -11.37
CA LEU A 94 6.83 -5.39 -12.83
C LEU A 94 7.80 -4.32 -13.32
N PRO A 95 9.10 -4.61 -13.44
CA PRO A 95 10.11 -3.58 -13.72
C PRO A 95 9.86 -2.80 -15.02
N ASN A 96 9.13 -3.39 -15.97
CA ASN A 96 8.71 -2.78 -17.24
C ASN A 96 7.46 -1.88 -17.12
N LYS A 97 6.89 -1.74 -15.91
CA LYS A 97 5.73 -0.89 -15.63
C LYS A 97 6.15 0.21 -14.65
N THR A 98 5.52 1.37 -14.80
CA THR A 98 5.70 2.50 -13.88
C THR A 98 4.69 2.41 -12.74
N CYS A 99 5.16 2.62 -11.50
CA CYS A 99 4.37 2.63 -10.28
C CYS A 99 4.44 4.01 -9.63
N GLU A 100 3.92 5.01 -10.33
CA GLU A 100 3.85 6.38 -9.82
C GLU A 100 2.64 6.59 -8.90
N SER A 101 2.82 7.47 -7.92
CA SER A 101 1.74 7.93 -7.05
C SER A 101 0.81 8.90 -7.79
N ASN A 102 -0.32 9.22 -7.16
CA ASN A 102 -1.17 10.34 -7.56
C ASN A 102 -0.49 11.70 -7.32
N ILE A 103 0.53 11.79 -6.44
CA ILE A 103 1.32 13.02 -6.24
C ILE A 103 2.19 13.30 -7.47
N ALA A 104 2.95 12.31 -7.93
CA ALA A 104 3.75 12.39 -9.14
C ALA A 104 2.88 12.69 -10.37
N LEU A 105 1.73 12.04 -10.48
CA LEU A 105 0.76 12.29 -11.54
C LEU A 105 0.24 13.73 -11.55
N LEU A 106 -0.27 14.22 -10.41
CA LEU A 106 -0.82 15.57 -10.32
C LEU A 106 0.26 16.61 -10.66
N TRP A 107 1.49 16.39 -10.18
CA TRP A 107 2.63 17.24 -10.54
C TRP A 107 2.88 17.23 -12.05
N ARG A 108 2.90 16.06 -12.71
CA ARG A 108 3.07 15.96 -14.18
C ARG A 108 1.99 16.68 -14.95
N LEU A 109 0.74 16.60 -14.51
CA LEU A 109 -0.37 17.30 -15.16
C LEU A 109 -0.21 18.82 -15.13
N THR A 110 0.57 19.37 -14.20
CA THR A 110 0.88 20.81 -14.17
C THR A 110 1.94 21.25 -15.18
N ALA A 111 2.59 20.34 -15.91
CA ALA A 111 3.73 20.67 -16.79
C ALA A 111 3.39 21.67 -17.91
N GLU A 112 2.11 21.73 -18.33
CA GLU A 112 1.61 22.65 -19.35
C GLU A 112 1.08 23.97 -18.76
N VAL A 113 1.03 24.09 -17.42
CA VAL A 113 0.58 25.30 -16.74
C VAL A 113 1.75 26.29 -16.66
N PRO A 114 1.59 27.56 -17.07
CA PRO A 114 2.65 28.55 -16.98
C PRO A 114 3.11 28.81 -15.54
N GLU A 115 4.42 28.81 -15.31
CA GLU A 115 5.04 29.13 -14.01
C GLU A 115 4.76 30.57 -13.53
N SER A 116 4.35 31.46 -14.45
CA SER A 116 3.85 32.80 -14.13
C SER A 116 2.46 32.80 -13.50
N SER A 117 1.80 31.65 -13.40
CA SER A 117 0.46 31.49 -12.80
C SER A 117 0.47 30.40 -11.73
N GLN A 118 1.28 29.36 -11.90
CA GLN A 118 1.43 28.29 -10.92
C GLN A 118 2.85 27.73 -10.94
N LEU A 119 3.60 27.95 -9.87
CA LEU A 119 4.94 27.44 -9.69
C LEU A 119 4.90 26.21 -8.78
N THR A 120 5.57 25.13 -9.17
CA THR A 120 5.48 23.84 -8.49
C THR A 120 6.81 23.36 -7.93
N HIS A 121 6.77 22.70 -6.78
CA HIS A 121 7.90 22.04 -6.14
C HIS A 121 7.52 20.59 -5.82
N TYR A 122 8.40 19.66 -6.16
CA TYR A 122 8.21 18.24 -5.92
C TYR A 122 9.34 17.70 -5.05
N GLU A 123 8.97 17.01 -3.97
CA GLU A 123 9.89 16.28 -3.12
C GLU A 123 9.57 14.78 -3.27
N PRO A 124 10.56 13.95 -3.65
CA PRO A 124 10.37 12.51 -3.72
C PRO A 124 10.09 11.94 -2.33
N GLY A 125 9.53 10.74 -2.32
CA GLY A 125 9.32 9.99 -1.10
C GLY A 125 10.61 9.71 -0.35
N VAL A 126 10.53 9.73 0.99
CA VAL A 126 11.65 9.31 1.85
C VAL A 126 12.16 7.95 1.41
N ALA A 127 13.45 7.90 1.03
CA ALA A 127 14.11 6.73 0.46
C ALA A 127 14.18 5.56 1.45
N TRP A 128 14.29 4.34 0.90
CA TRP A 128 14.68 3.13 1.62
C TRP A 128 16.14 2.85 1.30
N SER A 129 17.09 3.35 2.08
CA SER A 129 18.50 2.94 1.96
C SER A 129 19.01 2.37 3.28
N GLY A 130 19.65 1.20 3.23
CA GLY A 130 20.28 0.55 4.39
C GLY A 130 21.51 1.28 4.96
N SER A 131 21.74 2.52 4.56
CA SER A 131 22.75 3.43 5.10
C SER A 131 22.10 4.35 6.12
N VAL A 132 22.64 4.32 7.34
CA VAL A 132 22.24 5.10 8.52
C VAL A 132 22.13 6.59 8.19
N GLY A 133 20.96 7.05 7.77
CA GLY A 133 20.74 8.44 7.38
C GLY A 133 19.30 8.79 7.08
N GLU A 134 18.55 7.91 6.41
CA GLU A 134 17.16 8.15 5.99
C GLU A 134 16.40 6.81 6.00
N ASN A 135 15.87 6.42 7.17
CA ASN A 135 15.23 5.12 7.34
C ASN A 135 13.69 5.27 7.37
N PHE A 136 13.01 4.48 6.54
CA PHE A 136 11.55 4.25 6.52
C PHE A 136 10.93 4.01 7.92
N ASN A 137 11.70 3.41 8.83
CA ASN A 137 11.26 3.07 10.18
C ASN A 137 11.35 4.23 11.19
N SER A 138 12.11 5.30 10.91
CA SER A 138 12.42 6.35 11.90
C SER A 138 11.74 7.70 11.67
N GLY A 139 11.00 7.85 10.58
CA GLY A 139 10.50 9.16 10.12
C GLY A 139 11.61 10.13 9.67
N VAL A 140 12.88 9.70 9.67
CA VAL A 140 14.01 10.51 9.23
C VAL A 140 13.92 10.70 7.72
N GLY A 141 13.77 11.96 7.30
CA GLY A 141 13.47 12.39 5.92
C GLY A 141 12.23 13.29 5.84
N THR A 142 11.17 13.01 6.61
CA THR A 142 9.94 13.85 6.62
C THR A 142 10.21 15.28 7.06
N LYS A 143 11.00 15.45 8.12
CA LYS A 143 11.50 16.76 8.57
C LYS A 143 12.32 17.45 7.48
N THR A 144 13.16 16.71 6.75
CA THR A 144 14.01 17.27 5.69
C THR A 144 13.14 17.81 4.55
N HIS A 145 12.19 17.02 4.04
CA HIS A 145 11.25 17.47 3.01
C HIS A 145 10.44 18.69 3.46
N MET A 146 9.94 18.69 4.70
CA MET A 146 9.28 19.85 5.28
C MET A 146 10.19 21.09 5.29
N LEU A 147 11.46 20.97 5.69
CA LEU A 147 12.41 22.08 5.71
C LEU A 147 12.75 22.58 4.30
N ASN A 148 12.96 21.67 3.34
CA ASN A 148 13.23 21.98 1.94
C ASN A 148 12.06 22.75 1.34
N SER A 149 10.83 22.25 1.51
CA SER A 149 9.63 22.92 1.02
C SER A 149 9.37 24.26 1.71
N TYR A 150 9.64 24.40 3.02
CA TYR A 150 9.57 25.70 3.70
C TYR A 150 10.58 26.70 3.14
N ALA A 151 11.83 26.27 2.91
CA ALA A 151 12.86 27.11 2.31
C ALA A 151 12.49 27.52 0.88
N TRP A 152 11.96 26.59 0.09
CA TRP A 152 11.49 26.85 -1.26
C TRP A 152 10.34 27.87 -1.27
N LEU A 153 9.32 27.69 -0.43
CA LEU A 153 8.24 28.68 -0.28
C LEU A 153 8.79 30.05 0.13
N ALA A 154 9.70 30.11 1.11
CA ALA A 154 10.27 31.36 1.59
C ALA A 154 11.10 32.11 0.53
N GLN A 155 11.70 31.37 -0.42
CA GLN A 155 12.48 31.93 -1.53
C GLN A 155 11.60 32.46 -2.67
N HIS A 156 10.44 31.85 -2.91
CA HIS A 156 9.63 32.14 -4.09
C HIS A 156 8.34 32.91 -3.82
N TYR A 157 7.88 32.95 -2.57
CA TYR A 157 6.64 33.63 -2.20
C TYR A 157 6.76 35.15 -2.33
N GLU A 158 5.84 35.71 -3.08
CA GLU A 158 5.59 37.13 -3.14
C GLU A 158 4.24 37.47 -2.52
N ALA A 159 4.03 38.76 -2.21
CA ALA A 159 2.76 39.21 -1.68
C ALA A 159 1.64 38.84 -2.66
N CYS A 160 0.55 38.25 -2.13
CA CYS A 160 -0.64 37.74 -2.81
C CYS A 160 -0.59 36.33 -3.42
N ASP A 161 0.55 35.62 -3.36
CA ASP A 161 0.59 34.21 -3.78
C ASP A 161 -0.28 33.31 -2.87
N GLU A 162 -0.86 32.27 -3.45
CA GLU A 162 -1.62 31.25 -2.73
C GLU A 162 -0.80 29.94 -2.59
N ILE A 163 -0.72 29.40 -1.37
CA ILE A 163 0.04 28.17 -1.11
C ILE A 163 -0.88 26.95 -1.13
N MET A 164 -0.50 25.92 -1.88
CA MET A 164 -1.22 24.64 -1.96
C MET A 164 -0.27 23.48 -1.65
N LEU A 165 -0.70 22.57 -0.77
CA LEU A 165 0.12 21.46 -0.31
C LEU A 165 -0.56 20.13 -0.67
N PHE A 166 0.19 19.23 -1.31
CA PHE A 166 -0.26 17.87 -1.61
C PHE A 166 0.65 16.86 -0.91
N GLY A 167 0.07 15.83 -0.30
CA GLY A 167 0.82 14.78 0.37
C GLY A 167 0.21 13.40 0.20
N PHE A 168 1.03 12.35 0.06
CA PHE A 168 0.59 10.96 0.13
C PHE A 168 1.36 10.20 1.20
N SER A 169 0.69 9.33 1.98
CA SER A 169 1.37 8.48 2.98
C SER A 169 2.21 9.31 3.95
N ARG A 170 3.50 9.03 4.11
CA ARG A 170 4.43 9.86 4.89
C ARG A 170 4.61 11.28 4.35
N GLY A 171 4.38 11.53 3.06
CA GLY A 171 4.32 12.88 2.51
C GLY A 171 3.22 13.74 3.16
N THR A 172 2.14 13.12 3.65
CA THR A 172 1.12 13.84 4.45
C THR A 172 1.67 14.33 5.79
N LEU A 173 2.61 13.61 6.41
CA LEU A 173 3.28 14.06 7.63
C LEU A 173 4.11 15.31 7.32
N SER A 174 4.93 15.28 6.26
CA SER A 174 5.69 16.45 5.82
C SER A 174 4.79 17.66 5.53
N ALA A 175 3.64 17.45 4.86
CA ALA A 175 2.68 18.51 4.54
C ALA A 175 2.05 19.12 5.80
N ARG A 176 1.67 18.28 6.77
CA ARG A 176 1.10 18.69 8.05
C ARG A 176 2.12 19.40 8.94
N MET A 177 3.38 18.94 8.95
CA MET A 177 4.47 19.62 9.63
C MET A 177 4.75 20.99 8.99
N LEU A 178 4.70 21.07 7.65
CA LEU A 178 4.93 22.31 6.92
C LEU A 178 3.86 23.35 7.23
N GLN A 179 2.57 23.00 7.21
CA GLN A 179 1.53 23.96 7.65
C GLN A 179 1.68 24.31 9.12
N GLY A 180 2.12 23.38 9.98
CA GLY A 180 2.34 23.63 11.40
C GLY A 180 3.47 24.64 11.62
N MET A 181 4.52 24.58 10.80
CA MET A 181 5.60 25.56 10.79
C MET A 181 5.11 26.92 10.31
N ILE A 182 4.43 27.00 9.18
CA ILE A 182 3.82 28.25 8.66
C ILE A 182 2.87 28.86 9.70
N HIS A 183 2.06 28.05 10.37
CA HIS A 183 1.18 28.50 11.43
C HIS A 183 1.97 29.13 12.60
N ARG A 184 3.03 28.47 13.04
CA ARG A 184 3.77 28.82 14.26
C ARG A 184 4.71 30.01 14.07
N VAL A 185 5.48 30.05 12.98
CA VAL A 185 6.49 31.09 12.73
C VAL A 185 6.15 32.01 11.55
N GLY A 186 5.02 31.79 10.86
CA GLY A 186 4.75 32.47 9.59
C GLY A 186 5.60 31.89 8.45
N LEU A 187 5.57 32.55 7.30
CA LEU A 187 6.50 32.26 6.21
C LEU A 187 7.62 33.30 6.24
N ALA A 188 8.87 32.86 6.37
CA ALA A 188 10.02 33.74 6.36
C ALA A 188 10.18 34.44 5.01
N LYS A 189 10.64 35.70 5.03
CA LYS A 189 11.16 36.35 3.83
C LYS A 189 12.53 35.77 3.44
N PRO A 190 12.96 35.91 2.17
CA PRO A 190 14.29 35.48 1.75
C PRO A 190 15.39 36.00 2.68
N GLY A 191 16.31 35.12 3.09
CA GLY A 191 17.40 35.43 4.03
C GLY A 191 17.12 35.14 5.51
N TYR A 192 15.86 34.96 5.93
CA TYR A 192 15.50 34.73 7.34
C TYR A 192 15.07 33.28 7.65
N VAL A 193 15.22 32.36 6.70
CA VAL A 193 14.80 30.95 6.84
C VAL A 193 15.45 30.29 8.06
N SER A 194 16.77 30.45 8.24
CA SER A 194 17.50 29.83 9.36
C SER A 194 17.03 30.34 10.72
N GLU A 195 16.71 31.64 10.84
CA GLU A 195 16.12 32.20 12.06
C GLU A 195 14.73 31.63 12.33
N ALA A 196 13.88 31.52 11.30
CA ALA A 196 12.54 30.95 11.43
C ALA A 196 12.59 29.48 11.89
N VAL A 197 13.49 28.69 11.30
CA VAL A 197 13.74 27.29 11.70
C VAL A 197 14.22 27.23 13.15
N GLY A 198 15.16 28.10 13.53
CA GLY A 198 15.63 28.22 14.91
C GLY A 198 14.51 28.56 15.90
N ALA A 199 13.63 29.50 15.55
CA ALA A 199 12.48 29.88 16.36
C ALA A 199 11.41 28.78 16.44
N HIS A 200 11.21 28.01 15.37
CA HIS A 200 10.24 26.91 15.33
C HIS A 200 10.64 25.78 16.29
N PHE A 201 11.91 25.33 16.20
CA PHE A 201 12.45 24.21 17.00
C PHE A 201 13.04 24.64 18.34
N GLY A 202 13.15 25.94 18.60
CA GLY A 202 13.62 26.51 19.85
C GLY A 202 12.69 26.19 21.03
N ARG A 203 13.26 26.20 22.24
CA ARG A 203 12.49 25.99 23.48
C ARG A 203 11.69 27.22 23.91
N ASP A 204 12.08 28.39 23.43
CA ASP A 204 11.39 29.64 23.68
C ASP A 204 10.10 29.70 22.84
N LYS A 205 8.95 29.72 23.53
CA LYS A 205 7.64 29.76 22.86
C LYS A 205 7.33 31.15 22.30
N ASP A 206 7.92 32.20 22.85
CA ASP A 206 7.68 33.58 22.44
C ASP A 206 8.53 33.96 21.23
N ALA A 207 9.68 33.30 21.03
CA ALA A 207 10.53 33.48 19.86
C ALA A 207 9.78 33.24 18.54
N ALA A 208 8.95 32.19 18.46
CA ALA A 208 8.17 31.87 17.27
C ALA A 208 7.11 32.95 16.95
N MET A 209 6.37 33.39 17.98
CA MET A 209 5.36 34.44 17.83
C MET A 209 6.02 35.79 17.50
N SER A 210 7.15 36.09 18.12
CA SER A 210 7.92 37.32 17.86
C SER A 210 8.48 37.33 16.44
N PHE A 211 9.02 36.21 15.96
CA PHE A 211 9.48 36.09 14.57
C PHE A 211 8.32 36.30 13.59
N LYS A 212 7.20 35.61 13.82
CA LYS A 212 5.98 35.73 12.99
C LYS A 212 5.44 37.16 12.92
N ALA A 213 5.55 37.91 14.01
CA ALA A 213 5.11 39.31 14.10
C ALA A 213 6.13 40.33 13.58
N SER A 214 7.37 39.90 13.29
CA SER A 214 8.44 40.78 12.81
C SER A 214 8.33 41.06 11.31
N ASP A 215 9.11 42.04 10.85
CA ASP A 215 9.27 42.37 9.42
C ASP A 215 10.02 41.31 8.61
N LYS A 216 10.59 40.30 9.28
CA LYS A 216 11.30 39.15 8.71
C LYS A 216 10.38 38.05 8.20
N ALA A 217 9.10 38.09 8.57
CA ALA A 217 8.07 37.17 8.09
C ALA A 217 7.06 37.90 7.18
N TRP A 218 6.44 37.15 6.29
CA TRP A 218 5.28 37.62 5.53
C TRP A 218 4.04 37.63 6.43
N PRO A 219 3.28 38.74 6.47
CA PRO A 219 2.09 38.83 7.31
C PRO A 219 0.96 37.96 6.76
N GLY A 220 0.31 37.20 7.65
CA GLY A 220 -0.97 36.55 7.36
C GLY A 220 -0.95 35.42 6.32
N VAL A 221 0.23 34.85 6.00
CA VAL A 221 0.34 33.73 5.05
C VAL A 221 -0.44 32.51 5.55
N ARG A 222 -1.22 31.92 4.64
CA ARG A 222 -2.07 30.75 4.88
C ARG A 222 -1.88 29.72 3.77
N VAL A 223 -2.26 28.48 4.06
CA VAL A 223 -2.36 27.39 3.10
C VAL A 223 -3.78 27.39 2.55
N LYS A 224 -3.92 27.78 1.29
CA LYS A 224 -5.20 27.87 0.59
C LYS A 224 -5.86 26.52 0.40
N PHE A 225 -5.06 25.50 0.08
CA PHE A 225 -5.54 24.14 -0.12
C PHE A 225 -4.54 23.12 0.40
N MET A 226 -5.05 22.09 1.09
CA MET A 226 -4.28 20.93 1.50
C MET A 226 -4.97 19.65 1.00
N GLY A 227 -4.33 18.96 0.06
CA GLY A 227 -4.78 17.69 -0.50
C GLY A 227 -3.99 16.51 0.05
N LEU A 228 -4.63 15.64 0.82
CA LEU A 228 -3.98 14.49 1.46
C LEU A 228 -4.53 13.17 0.91
N PHE A 229 -3.63 12.28 0.52
CA PHE A 229 -3.95 10.87 0.24
C PHE A 229 -3.47 10.00 1.39
N ASP A 230 -4.42 9.31 2.01
CA ASP A 230 -4.27 8.30 3.04
C ASP A 230 -3.23 8.67 4.11
N SER A 231 -3.57 9.66 4.96
CA SER A 231 -2.67 10.18 5.98
C SER A 231 -2.36 9.13 7.06
N VAL A 232 -1.32 8.35 6.83
CA VAL A 232 -0.83 7.33 7.77
C VAL A 232 -0.30 8.00 9.03
N LEU A 233 -0.74 7.51 10.18
CA LEU A 233 -0.48 8.15 11.47
C LEU A 233 0.76 7.59 12.17
N ARG A 234 1.15 6.33 11.88
CA ARG A 234 2.25 5.60 12.53
C ARG A 234 3.07 4.85 11.49
N THR A 235 4.40 4.90 11.59
CA THR A 235 5.30 4.02 10.82
C THR A 235 6.31 3.41 11.78
N LEU A 236 6.00 2.22 12.30
CA LEU A 236 6.81 1.53 13.31
C LEU A 236 7.84 0.63 12.64
N LEU A 237 9.11 0.69 13.09
CA LEU A 237 10.09 -0.43 13.23
C LEU A 237 11.53 0.04 13.56
N HIS A 238 11.76 1.15 14.26
CA HIS A 238 13.13 1.58 14.59
C HIS A 238 13.46 1.43 16.09
N PRO A 239 14.57 0.77 16.45
CA PRO A 239 14.99 0.58 17.85
C PRO A 239 15.61 1.84 18.51
N VAL A 240 15.38 3.04 17.98
CA VAL A 240 15.97 4.28 18.52
C VAL A 240 14.86 5.12 19.08
N LYS A 241 14.88 5.41 20.39
CA LYS A 241 14.02 6.40 21.08
C LYS A 241 13.84 7.70 20.26
N HIS A 242 12.86 7.74 19.34
CA HIS A 242 12.46 8.93 18.59
C HIS A 242 11.97 10.00 19.56
N ARG A 243 12.43 11.22 19.31
CA ARG A 243 12.06 12.39 20.10
C ARG A 243 10.59 12.71 19.87
N ASN A 244 9.92 13.15 20.94
CA ASN A 244 8.55 13.65 20.98
C ASN A 244 8.16 14.42 19.69
N ILE A 245 7.23 13.84 18.92
CA ILE A 245 6.77 14.38 17.64
C ILE A 245 5.65 15.43 17.79
N GLU A 246 5.12 15.69 19.00
CA GLU A 246 4.26 16.86 19.27
C GLU A 246 4.94 18.17 18.89
N SER A 247 6.27 18.20 19.03
CA SER A 247 7.07 19.37 18.68
C SER A 247 6.91 19.76 17.20
N PHE A 248 6.54 18.81 16.33
CA PHE A 248 6.32 19.04 14.89
C PHE A 248 4.90 19.49 14.52
N ARG A 249 3.99 19.66 15.49
CA ARG A 249 2.69 20.35 15.31
C ARG A 249 1.86 19.87 14.11
N MET A 250 1.52 18.58 14.10
CA MET A 250 0.80 17.96 12.97
C MET A 250 -0.72 18.20 12.97
N LYS A 251 -1.27 18.85 14.00
CA LYS A 251 -2.69 19.23 14.04
C LYS A 251 -3.01 20.23 12.94
N LEU A 252 -4.12 20.05 12.23
CA LEU A 252 -4.53 21.02 11.22
C LEU A 252 -5.03 22.29 11.90
N THR A 253 -4.32 23.38 11.66
CA THR A 253 -4.54 24.65 12.35
C THR A 253 -5.42 25.59 11.52
N SER A 254 -5.79 26.73 12.11
CA SER A 254 -6.57 27.78 11.43
C SER A 254 -5.86 28.43 10.24
N SER A 255 -4.61 28.06 9.92
CA SER A 255 -3.91 28.54 8.72
C SER A 255 -4.19 27.71 7.47
N VAL A 256 -5.04 26.68 7.55
CA VAL A 256 -5.50 25.93 6.38
C VAL A 256 -6.94 26.35 6.05
N ASP A 257 -7.18 26.77 4.81
CA ASP A 257 -8.50 27.20 4.37
C ASP A 257 -9.37 26.01 3.96
N ASN A 258 -8.84 25.17 3.06
CA ASN A 258 -9.53 24.02 2.50
C ASN A 258 -8.69 22.76 2.69
N LEU A 259 -9.30 21.70 3.23
CA LEU A 259 -8.72 20.37 3.33
C LEU A 259 -9.54 19.39 2.48
N ALA A 260 -8.87 18.66 1.61
CA ALA A 260 -9.40 17.45 0.99
C ALA A 260 -8.56 16.25 1.45
N HIS A 261 -9.19 15.24 2.05
CA HIS A 261 -8.50 14.03 2.53
C HIS A 261 -9.16 12.78 1.96
N ALA A 262 -8.47 12.08 1.06
CA ALA A 262 -8.89 10.80 0.53
C ALA A 262 -8.32 9.67 1.39
N ILE A 263 -9.16 8.80 1.95
CA ILE A 263 -8.77 7.76 2.91
C ILE A 263 -9.06 6.37 2.33
N ALA A 264 -8.14 5.43 2.42
CA ALA A 264 -8.36 4.06 1.96
C ALA A 264 -9.31 3.30 2.90
N LEU A 265 -10.38 2.75 2.34
CA LEU A 265 -11.33 1.95 3.10
C LEU A 265 -10.77 0.53 3.35
N GLY A 266 -10.21 -0.13 2.34
CA GLY A 266 -9.83 -1.54 2.40
C GLY A 266 -8.49 -1.84 3.09
N GLU A 267 -7.76 -0.85 3.59
CA GLU A 267 -6.45 -1.08 4.22
C GLU A 267 -6.61 -1.66 5.64
N TYR A 268 -5.88 -2.74 5.92
CA TYR A 268 -5.94 -3.46 7.20
C TYR A 268 -4.58 -3.64 7.88
N ARG A 269 -3.48 -3.23 7.22
CA ARG A 269 -2.14 -3.34 7.79
C ARG A 269 -1.96 -2.32 8.90
N GLU A 270 -1.52 -2.80 10.06
CA GLU A 270 -1.46 -1.98 11.27
C GLU A 270 -0.49 -0.78 11.11
N ILE A 271 0.61 -1.00 10.39
CA ILE A 271 1.60 0.04 10.09
C ILE A 271 1.09 1.13 9.12
N PHE A 272 -0.09 0.92 8.53
CA PHE A 272 -0.73 1.87 7.63
C PHE A 272 -2.03 2.41 8.22
N GLN A 273 -2.34 2.25 9.50
CA GLN A 273 -3.57 2.80 10.07
C GLN A 273 -3.74 4.31 9.78
N ALA A 274 -4.94 4.68 9.35
CA ALA A 274 -5.34 6.06 9.07
C ALA A 274 -6.80 6.26 9.49
N ALA A 275 -7.14 7.50 9.82
CA ALA A 275 -8.49 7.93 10.21
C ALA A 275 -8.74 9.36 9.74
N GLU A 276 -9.97 9.84 9.94
CA GLU A 276 -10.25 11.25 9.79
C GLU A 276 -9.41 12.09 10.75
N LEU A 277 -8.89 13.20 10.22
CA LEU A 277 -8.11 14.16 10.97
C LEU A 277 -9.03 15.11 11.73
N TYR A 278 -8.60 15.51 12.92
CA TYR A 278 -9.17 16.67 13.59
C TYR A 278 -8.79 17.94 12.82
N THR A 279 -9.76 18.83 12.65
CA THR A 279 -9.60 20.06 11.88
C THR A 279 -10.06 21.26 12.69
N HIS A 280 -9.35 22.38 12.57
CA HIS A 280 -9.82 23.63 13.14
C HIS A 280 -11.20 24.01 12.56
N PRO A 281 -12.15 24.54 13.36
CA PRO A 281 -13.51 24.86 12.88
C PRO A 281 -13.60 25.84 11.71
N SER A 282 -12.55 26.63 11.47
CA SER A 282 -12.47 27.57 10.35
C SER A 282 -11.95 26.94 9.05
N THR A 283 -11.51 25.68 9.08
CA THR A 283 -11.01 24.96 7.91
C THR A 283 -12.19 24.24 7.28
N LEU A 284 -12.44 24.49 6.00
CA LEU A 284 -13.42 23.76 5.21
C LEU A 284 -12.83 22.39 4.87
N ALA A 285 -13.27 21.36 5.58
CA ALA A 285 -12.68 20.03 5.51
C ALA A 285 -13.62 18.99 4.91
N THR A 286 -13.20 18.40 3.80
CA THR A 286 -13.86 17.26 3.16
C THR A 286 -12.96 16.03 3.30
N GLN A 287 -13.42 15.02 4.03
CA GLN A 287 -12.67 13.78 4.28
C GLN A 287 -13.53 12.60 3.83
N VAL A 288 -13.06 11.85 2.83
CA VAL A 288 -13.86 10.86 2.10
C VAL A 288 -13.13 9.53 2.07
N TRP A 289 -13.86 8.45 2.34
CA TRP A 289 -13.36 7.08 2.27
C TRP A 289 -13.55 6.49 0.87
N PHE A 290 -12.48 5.95 0.29
CA PHE A 290 -12.43 5.41 -1.06
C PHE A 290 -12.23 3.90 -1.05
N LEU A 291 -12.75 3.25 -2.09
CA LEU A 291 -12.53 1.83 -2.40
C LEU A 291 -11.03 1.50 -2.47
N GLY A 292 -10.66 0.31 -1.98
CA GLY A 292 -9.29 -0.23 -2.05
C GLY A 292 -8.39 0.18 -0.87
N GLY A 293 -7.13 -0.25 -0.92
CA GLY A 293 -6.10 -0.05 0.11
C GLY A 293 -5.21 1.18 -0.12
N HIS A 294 -4.10 1.28 0.62
CA HIS A 294 -3.21 2.45 0.61
C HIS A 294 -2.75 2.88 -0.79
N GLY A 295 -2.35 1.92 -1.63
CA GLY A 295 -1.93 2.18 -3.01
C GLY A 295 -3.10 2.38 -3.99
N ASP A 296 -4.29 1.84 -3.68
CA ASP A 296 -5.47 2.05 -4.52
C ASP A 296 -6.06 3.45 -4.32
N VAL A 297 -5.64 4.19 -3.30
CA VAL A 297 -5.99 5.61 -3.09
C VAL A 297 -4.84 6.54 -3.47
N GLY A 298 -3.61 6.20 -3.07
CA GLY A 298 -2.45 7.03 -3.32
C GLY A 298 -1.69 6.77 -4.62
N GLY A 299 -1.99 5.69 -5.34
CA GLY A 299 -1.22 5.21 -6.50
C GLY A 299 -0.10 4.24 -6.09
N CYS A 300 1.04 4.28 -6.78
CA CYS A 300 2.21 3.42 -6.55
C CYS A 300 2.04 1.91 -6.86
N ARG A 301 1.06 1.57 -7.70
CA ARG A 301 0.80 0.21 -8.19
C ARG A 301 0.77 0.16 -9.73
N PRO A 302 1.05 -0.99 -10.35
CA PRO A 302 0.76 -1.16 -11.77
C PRO A 302 -0.76 -1.18 -11.96
N ASN A 303 -1.23 -0.67 -13.10
CA ASN A 303 -2.67 -0.47 -13.36
C ASN A 303 -3.35 0.44 -12.32
N THR A 304 -3.13 1.75 -12.44
CA THR A 304 -3.70 2.75 -11.54
C THR A 304 -5.15 3.22 -11.81
N PRO A 305 -5.98 2.69 -12.73
CA PRO A 305 -7.34 3.21 -12.94
C PRO A 305 -8.21 3.28 -11.68
N LEU A 306 -8.06 2.33 -10.75
CA LEU A 306 -8.76 2.40 -9.46
C LEU A 306 -8.28 3.61 -8.65
N ALA A 307 -6.96 3.81 -8.56
CA ALA A 307 -6.35 4.98 -7.92
C ALA A 307 -6.66 6.31 -8.59
N ARG A 308 -7.04 6.32 -9.88
CA ARG A 308 -7.47 7.53 -10.56
C ARG A 308 -8.84 8.03 -10.11
N ILE A 309 -9.65 7.20 -9.46
CA ILE A 309 -10.88 7.67 -8.81
C ILE A 309 -10.55 8.69 -7.72
N ALA A 310 -9.69 8.33 -6.76
CA ALA A 310 -9.26 9.23 -5.70
C ALA A 310 -8.39 10.39 -6.25
N GLY A 311 -7.52 10.10 -7.24
CA GLY A 311 -6.67 11.10 -7.88
C GLY A 311 -7.47 12.21 -8.59
N GLY A 312 -8.50 11.83 -9.35
CA GLY A 312 -9.37 12.78 -10.03
C GLY A 312 -10.31 13.52 -9.09
N TRP A 313 -10.79 12.87 -8.01
CA TRP A 313 -11.50 13.56 -6.93
C TRP A 313 -10.64 14.65 -6.28
N MET A 314 -9.38 14.33 -5.96
CA MET A 314 -8.45 15.31 -5.40
C MET A 314 -8.18 16.47 -6.37
N ALA A 315 -8.04 16.17 -7.67
CA ALA A 315 -7.89 17.20 -8.70
C ALA A 315 -9.11 18.11 -8.77
N ASP A 316 -10.33 17.57 -8.73
CA ASP A 316 -11.57 18.36 -8.71
C ASP A 316 -11.65 19.27 -7.47
N GLU A 317 -11.36 18.74 -6.28
CA GLU A 317 -11.35 19.53 -5.04
C GLU A 317 -10.28 20.64 -5.07
N ALA A 318 -9.09 20.34 -5.59
CA ALA A 318 -8.03 21.31 -5.75
C ALA A 318 -8.40 22.41 -6.76
N VAL A 319 -8.98 22.04 -7.90
CA VAL A 319 -9.43 22.99 -8.94
C VAL A 319 -10.50 23.93 -8.39
N LYS A 320 -11.44 23.44 -7.58
CA LYS A 320 -12.42 24.28 -6.87
C LYS A 320 -11.75 25.31 -5.95
N ALA A 321 -10.58 24.99 -5.40
CA ALA A 321 -9.80 25.88 -4.55
C ALA A 321 -8.82 26.80 -5.31
N GLY A 322 -8.76 26.71 -6.65
CA GLY A 322 -7.93 27.56 -7.51
C GLY A 322 -6.72 26.87 -8.14
N PHE A 323 -6.50 25.57 -7.90
CA PHE A 323 -5.42 24.81 -8.54
C PHE A 323 -5.62 24.76 -10.06
N LEU A 324 -4.55 24.96 -10.82
CA LEU A 324 -4.60 25.01 -12.27
C LEU A 324 -4.16 23.68 -12.88
N LEU A 325 -4.98 23.19 -13.81
CA LEU A 325 -4.71 22.03 -14.66
C LEU A 325 -5.09 22.35 -16.12
N PRO A 326 -4.49 21.67 -17.11
CA PRO A 326 -4.89 21.81 -18.51
C PRO A 326 -6.38 21.48 -18.71
N PRO A 327 -7.14 22.20 -19.56
CA PRO A 327 -8.59 22.01 -19.69
C PRO A 327 -9.03 20.58 -20.01
N ASP A 328 -8.18 19.80 -20.66
CA ASP A 328 -8.43 18.42 -21.09
C ASP A 328 -8.01 17.36 -20.06
N TRP A 329 -7.48 17.74 -18.89
CA TRP A 329 -6.85 16.82 -17.92
C TRP A 329 -7.72 15.59 -17.58
N ARG A 330 -9.05 15.76 -17.51
CA ARG A 330 -9.99 14.66 -17.19
C ARG A 330 -10.03 13.57 -18.25
N GLY A 331 -9.84 13.94 -19.52
CA GLY A 331 -9.91 13.03 -20.66
C GLY A 331 -8.60 12.34 -20.97
N ARG A 332 -7.52 12.66 -20.25
CA ARG A 332 -6.19 12.10 -20.51
C ARG A 332 -6.14 10.61 -20.11
N PRO A 333 -5.47 9.74 -20.90
CA PRO A 333 -5.42 8.30 -20.61
C PRO A 333 -4.91 7.96 -19.21
N GLU A 334 -3.93 8.70 -18.70
CA GLU A 334 -3.34 8.53 -17.38
C GLU A 334 -4.30 8.88 -16.23
N MET A 335 -5.42 9.55 -16.53
CA MET A 335 -6.51 9.88 -15.60
C MET A 335 -7.72 8.96 -15.75
N ARG A 336 -7.68 7.94 -16.61
CA ARG A 336 -8.78 6.98 -16.74
C ARG A 336 -9.11 6.36 -15.39
N ALA A 337 -10.33 6.57 -14.91
CA ALA A 337 -10.87 5.94 -13.71
C ALA A 337 -11.64 4.65 -14.04
N ASP A 338 -11.46 3.59 -13.25
CA ASP A 338 -12.17 2.32 -13.42
C ASP A 338 -12.52 1.70 -12.06
N VAL A 339 -13.81 1.58 -11.77
CA VAL A 339 -14.31 1.01 -10.51
C VAL A 339 -14.22 -0.50 -10.48
N LEU A 340 -14.08 -1.15 -11.64
CA LEU A 340 -13.94 -2.59 -11.73
C LEU A 340 -12.47 -3.05 -11.76
N GLY A 341 -11.52 -2.12 -11.78
CA GLY A 341 -10.10 -2.43 -11.71
C GLY A 341 -9.71 -3.12 -10.39
N ASP A 342 -8.58 -3.82 -10.43
CA ASP A 342 -8.02 -4.60 -9.32
C ASP A 342 -7.87 -3.76 -8.05
N ALA A 343 -8.48 -4.21 -6.95
CA ALA A 343 -8.24 -3.63 -5.64
C ALA A 343 -7.16 -4.43 -4.92
N SER A 344 -6.03 -3.80 -4.61
CA SER A 344 -4.87 -4.51 -4.04
C SER A 344 -5.11 -5.21 -2.68
N THR A 345 -6.20 -4.87 -2.00
CA THR A 345 -6.68 -5.52 -0.77
C THR A 345 -7.31 -6.88 -1.03
N GLU A 346 -7.79 -7.10 -2.25
CA GLU A 346 -8.25 -8.40 -2.73
C GLU A 346 -7.06 -9.36 -2.93
N ASN A 347 -5.80 -8.88 -2.87
CA ASN A 347 -4.61 -9.72 -2.95
C ASN A 347 -4.23 -10.41 -1.61
N GLY A 348 -5.06 -10.20 -0.57
CA GLY A 348 -4.84 -10.72 0.78
C GLY A 348 -3.63 -10.11 1.48
N LEU A 349 -3.38 -10.56 2.71
CA LEU A 349 -2.20 -10.17 3.50
C LEU A 349 -0.87 -10.66 2.87
N GLY A 350 -0.86 -11.30 1.70
CA GLY A 350 0.30 -11.96 1.09
C GLY A 350 0.94 -11.28 -0.14
N GLY A 351 0.30 -10.29 -0.76
CA GLY A 351 0.83 -9.63 -1.96
C GLY A 351 1.99 -8.66 -1.68
N VAL A 352 2.80 -8.32 -2.70
CA VAL A 352 4.02 -7.45 -2.66
C VAL A 352 3.74 -5.98 -2.27
N ALA A 353 2.65 -5.72 -1.57
CA ALA A 353 2.45 -4.51 -0.77
C ALA A 353 3.48 -4.35 0.36
N THR A 354 4.33 -5.34 0.61
CA THR A 354 5.14 -5.47 1.81
C THR A 354 6.63 -5.34 1.51
N MET A 355 7.15 -4.12 1.63
CA MET A 355 8.59 -3.86 1.63
C MET A 355 9.25 -4.01 2.99
N LEU A 356 8.47 -4.22 4.04
CA LEU A 356 8.98 -4.92 5.21
C LEU A 356 8.89 -6.41 4.88
N GLY A 357 9.58 -7.28 5.61
CA GLY A 357 9.04 -8.63 5.84
C GLY A 357 7.71 -8.57 6.60
N GLY A 358 6.81 -7.63 6.26
CA GLY A 358 5.66 -7.14 6.98
C GLY A 358 4.49 -8.09 6.89
N VAL A 359 4.36 -8.91 5.84
CA VAL A 359 3.42 -10.03 5.88
C VAL A 359 3.85 -11.04 6.93
N GLU A 360 5.14 -11.40 6.97
CA GLU A 360 5.64 -12.34 7.97
C GLU A 360 5.61 -11.75 9.35
N LEU A 361 5.95 -10.48 9.50
CA LEU A 361 5.88 -9.82 10.78
C LEU A 361 4.42 -9.67 11.22
N GLU A 362 3.52 -9.23 10.35
CA GLU A 362 2.09 -9.06 10.68
C GLU A 362 1.39 -10.40 10.88
N ARG A 363 1.73 -11.45 10.13
CA ARG A 363 1.22 -12.82 10.36
C ARG A 363 1.85 -13.46 11.60
N ALA A 364 3.17 -13.38 11.76
CA ALA A 364 3.89 -13.96 12.90
C ALA A 364 3.54 -13.24 14.21
N LEU A 365 3.35 -11.93 14.17
CA LEU A 365 2.90 -11.13 15.31
C LEU A 365 1.37 -11.00 15.38
N ARG A 366 0.62 -11.50 14.39
CA ARG A 366 -0.85 -11.41 14.30
C ARG A 366 -1.39 -9.99 14.47
N ILE A 367 -0.88 -9.04 13.68
CA ILE A 367 -1.23 -7.61 13.70
C ILE A 367 -1.79 -7.11 12.38
N ALA A 368 -3.11 -7.22 12.24
CA ALA A 368 -3.87 -6.54 11.20
C ALA A 368 -5.20 -6.12 11.81
N THR A 369 -5.66 -4.92 11.45
CA THR A 369 -6.91 -4.34 11.95
C THR A 369 -7.67 -3.72 10.78
N VAL A 370 -8.88 -4.22 10.51
CA VAL A 370 -9.79 -3.61 9.54
C VAL A 370 -10.12 -2.20 10.02
N ARG A 371 -9.88 -1.19 9.17
CA ARG A 371 -10.21 0.20 9.49
C ARG A 371 -11.71 0.35 9.70
N ASP A 372 -12.10 1.07 10.73
CA ASP A 372 -13.50 1.38 11.04
C ASP A 372 -13.75 2.89 10.88
N PRO A 373 -14.43 3.33 9.80
CA PRO A 373 -14.77 4.74 9.58
C PRO A 373 -15.67 5.34 10.66
N ALA A 374 -16.43 4.53 11.40
CA ALA A 374 -17.26 5.00 12.51
C ALA A 374 -16.43 5.27 13.77
N ARG A 375 -15.23 4.73 13.85
CA ARG A 375 -14.35 4.86 15.00
C ARG A 375 -13.92 6.33 15.18
N CYS A 376 -13.88 6.79 16.43
CA CYS A 376 -13.37 8.11 16.83
C CYS A 376 -14.15 9.34 16.36
N ARG A 377 -15.19 9.18 15.53
CA ARG A 377 -16.04 10.29 15.09
C ARG A 377 -16.65 11.07 16.25
N ALA A 378 -17.03 10.40 17.34
CA ALA A 378 -17.53 11.08 18.53
C ALA A 378 -16.50 12.02 19.19
N GLU A 379 -15.25 11.59 19.28
CA GLU A 379 -14.15 12.40 19.83
C GLU A 379 -13.72 13.53 18.87
N LEU A 380 -13.93 13.34 17.57
CA LEU A 380 -13.77 14.36 16.54
C LEU A 380 -14.92 15.40 16.53
N GLY A 381 -15.94 15.25 17.39
CA GLY A 381 -17.12 16.11 17.37
C GLY A 381 -18.12 15.82 16.23
N LYS A 382 -17.93 14.69 15.53
CA LYS A 382 -18.68 14.27 14.32
C LYS A 382 -19.65 13.10 14.57
N LYS A 383 -20.11 12.90 15.81
CA LYS A 383 -20.99 11.76 16.17
C LYS A 383 -22.31 11.73 15.40
N ASP A 384 -22.82 12.90 15.02
CA ASP A 384 -24.12 13.06 14.34
C ASP A 384 -23.93 13.35 12.82
N GLU A 385 -22.69 13.47 12.36
CA GLU A 385 -22.37 13.64 10.94
C GLU A 385 -22.22 12.28 10.28
N LYS A 386 -22.84 12.12 9.11
CA LYS A 386 -22.71 10.90 8.31
C LYS A 386 -21.28 10.68 7.83
N ILE A 387 -20.93 9.41 7.62
CA ILE A 387 -19.66 9.00 7.04
C ILE A 387 -19.72 9.28 5.54
N LEU A 388 -18.71 10.00 5.02
CA LEU A 388 -18.59 10.23 3.58
C LEU A 388 -17.84 9.06 2.95
N LEU A 389 -18.55 8.27 2.14
CA LEU A 389 -17.93 7.27 1.27
C LEU A 389 -18.01 7.76 -0.16
N HIS A 390 -16.98 7.50 -0.95
CA HIS A 390 -17.03 7.83 -2.36
C HIS A 390 -18.03 6.93 -3.11
N GLN A 391 -18.71 7.47 -4.12
CA GLN A 391 -19.71 6.78 -4.94
C GLN A 391 -19.17 5.50 -5.58
N SER A 392 -17.85 5.41 -5.80
CA SER A 392 -17.20 4.20 -6.30
C SER A 392 -17.40 2.97 -5.41
N VAL A 393 -17.57 3.13 -4.09
CA VAL A 393 -17.85 2.01 -3.19
C VAL A 393 -19.24 1.44 -3.48
N LYS A 394 -20.25 2.31 -3.59
CA LYS A 394 -21.61 1.89 -3.93
C LYS A 394 -21.67 1.30 -5.34
N ASP A 395 -21.02 1.95 -6.30
CA ASP A 395 -20.99 1.45 -7.67
C ASP A 395 -20.30 0.08 -7.74
N ARG A 396 -19.21 -0.18 -7.01
CA ARG A 396 -18.61 -1.54 -6.94
C ARG A 396 -19.60 -2.57 -6.41
N MET A 397 -20.36 -2.25 -5.35
CA MET A 397 -21.41 -3.13 -4.81
C MET A 397 -22.54 -3.40 -5.81
N ASP A 398 -22.95 -2.39 -6.58
CA ASP A 398 -24.02 -2.53 -7.57
C ASP A 398 -23.59 -3.33 -8.81
N LEU A 399 -22.29 -3.27 -9.16
CA LEU A 399 -21.75 -3.83 -10.40
C LEU A 399 -21.09 -5.19 -10.24
N ASN A 400 -20.64 -5.50 -9.04
CA ASN A 400 -20.17 -6.82 -8.65
C ASN A 400 -21.11 -7.37 -7.56
N PRO A 401 -22.23 -8.03 -7.95
CA PRO A 401 -23.16 -8.60 -6.98
C PRO A 401 -22.44 -9.49 -5.95
N GLY A 402 -22.81 -9.36 -4.67
CA GLY A 402 -22.17 -10.09 -3.57
C GLY A 402 -20.94 -9.39 -2.98
N TRP A 403 -20.32 -8.46 -3.71
CA TRP A 403 -19.17 -7.72 -3.20
C TRP A 403 -19.57 -6.77 -2.08
N VAL A 404 -18.79 -6.76 -1.01
CA VAL A 404 -18.91 -5.80 0.10
C VAL A 404 -17.54 -5.31 0.52
N PRO A 405 -17.43 -4.06 1.02
CA PRO A 405 -16.20 -3.60 1.63
C PRO A 405 -15.89 -4.42 2.89
N VAL A 406 -14.60 -4.65 3.18
CA VAL A 406 -14.13 -5.53 4.28
C VAL A 406 -14.65 -5.14 5.67
N GLN A 407 -15.08 -3.89 5.88
CA GLN A 407 -15.76 -3.43 7.09
C GLN A 407 -17.05 -4.20 7.37
N TRP A 408 -17.74 -4.68 6.33
CA TRP A 408 -18.98 -5.43 6.45
C TRP A 408 -18.73 -6.84 6.95
N CYS A 409 -17.49 -7.32 6.87
CA CYS A 409 -17.05 -8.54 7.53
C CYS A 409 -17.00 -8.39 9.06
N CYS A 410 -16.94 -7.16 9.57
CA CYS A 410 -16.88 -6.84 10.99
C CYS A 410 -18.24 -6.36 11.51
N LYS A 411 -18.94 -7.22 12.26
CA LYS A 411 -20.31 -6.97 12.72
C LYS A 411 -20.45 -5.65 13.49
N GLU A 412 -19.51 -5.34 14.38
CA GLU A 412 -19.52 -4.12 15.19
C GLU A 412 -19.28 -2.87 14.34
N ALA A 413 -18.29 -2.90 13.45
CA ALA A 413 -17.98 -1.81 12.53
C ALA A 413 -19.17 -1.53 11.61
N LYS A 414 -19.69 -2.58 10.95
CA LYS A 414 -20.91 -2.50 10.13
C LYS A 414 -22.07 -1.87 10.90
N SER A 415 -22.34 -2.37 12.10
CA SER A 415 -23.44 -1.85 12.92
C SER A 415 -23.22 -0.38 13.32
N ALA A 416 -21.97 0.04 13.55
CA ALA A 416 -21.64 1.42 13.87
C ALA A 416 -21.82 2.34 12.66
N MET A 417 -21.35 1.91 11.49
CA MET A 417 -21.53 2.62 10.23
C MET A 417 -23.02 2.75 9.86
N ASP A 418 -23.80 1.69 10.03
CA ASP A 418 -25.25 1.71 9.80
C ASP A 418 -25.97 2.71 10.73
N ARG A 419 -25.54 2.81 12.00
CA ARG A 419 -26.12 3.75 12.97
C ARG A 419 -25.79 5.22 12.67
N ILE A 420 -24.55 5.51 12.29
CA ILE A 420 -24.11 6.87 11.94
C ILE A 420 -24.71 7.30 10.59
N GLY A 421 -24.87 6.34 9.68
CA GLY A 421 -25.32 6.59 8.32
C GLY A 421 -24.16 6.98 7.40
N ILE A 422 -24.38 6.71 6.11
CA ILE A 422 -23.41 6.91 5.05
C ILE A 422 -24.02 7.87 4.02
N ASP A 423 -23.25 8.87 3.62
CA ASP A 423 -23.53 9.64 2.40
C ASP A 423 -22.51 9.26 1.33
N PHE A 424 -23.02 8.80 0.19
CA PHE A 424 -22.21 8.52 -0.98
C PHE A 424 -22.00 9.82 -1.76
N VAL A 425 -20.74 10.24 -1.89
CA VAL A 425 -20.36 11.48 -2.58
C VAL A 425 -19.61 11.18 -3.87
N SER A 426 -19.79 12.02 -4.89
CA SER A 426 -19.09 11.91 -6.17
C SER A 426 -18.48 13.23 -6.60
N ASN A 427 -17.90 13.24 -7.81
CA ASN A 427 -17.22 14.38 -8.41
C ASN A 427 -17.24 14.27 -9.94
N ASP A 428 -17.10 15.41 -10.60
CA ASP A 428 -17.20 15.55 -12.06
C ASP A 428 -16.30 14.57 -12.83
N HIS A 429 -15.06 14.36 -12.37
CA HIS A 429 -14.16 13.43 -13.02
C HIS A 429 -14.68 11.98 -12.96
N TYR A 430 -15.17 11.52 -11.80
CA TYR A 430 -15.69 10.16 -11.71
C TYR A 430 -17.03 10.02 -12.44
N ASP A 431 -17.91 11.02 -12.36
CA ASP A 431 -19.18 11.01 -13.08
C ASP A 431 -19.00 10.94 -14.60
N ALA A 432 -17.99 11.62 -15.15
CA ALA A 432 -17.61 11.49 -16.55
C ALA A 432 -17.15 10.06 -16.89
N ALA A 433 -16.36 9.42 -16.02
CA ALA A 433 -15.91 8.05 -16.21
C ALA A 433 -17.08 7.04 -16.13
N ARG A 434 -18.04 7.26 -15.21
CA ARG A 434 -19.25 6.42 -15.08
C ARG A 434 -20.15 6.49 -16.31
N ALA A 435 -20.23 7.65 -16.95
CA ALA A 435 -21.02 7.86 -18.16
C ALA A 435 -20.37 7.25 -19.41
N ALA A 436 -19.07 6.94 -19.38
CA ALA A 436 -18.38 6.32 -20.50
C ALA A 436 -18.85 4.87 -20.72
N PRO A 437 -18.93 4.40 -21.98
CA PRO A 437 -19.24 3.01 -22.27
C PRO A 437 -18.27 2.07 -21.57
N ARG A 438 -18.80 1.06 -20.90
CA ARG A 438 -17.97 0.04 -20.24
C ARG A 438 -17.46 -0.97 -21.26
N GLY A 439 -16.26 -1.47 -20.99
CA GLY A 439 -15.69 -2.59 -21.74
C GLY A 439 -16.42 -3.90 -21.46
N ALA A 440 -15.86 -5.00 -21.96
CA ALA A 440 -16.33 -6.34 -21.63
C ALA A 440 -16.28 -6.57 -20.12
N ALA A 441 -17.20 -7.40 -19.62
CA ALA A 441 -17.16 -7.84 -18.23
C ALA A 441 -15.81 -8.52 -17.95
N VAL A 442 -15.18 -8.13 -16.84
CA VAL A 442 -13.91 -8.70 -16.38
C VAL A 442 -14.23 -9.66 -15.23
N PRO A 443 -13.58 -10.84 -15.15
CA PRO A 443 -13.76 -11.74 -14.02
C PRO A 443 -13.33 -11.07 -12.69
N SER A 444 -13.94 -11.49 -11.60
CA SER A 444 -13.54 -11.12 -10.23
C SER A 444 -12.72 -12.23 -9.57
N TRP A 445 -12.97 -13.49 -9.93
CA TRP A 445 -12.32 -14.67 -9.37
C TRP A 445 -11.96 -15.71 -10.44
N ILE A 446 -11.14 -16.67 -10.05
CA ILE A 446 -10.66 -17.81 -10.82
C ILE A 446 -10.98 -19.06 -10.00
N GLU A 447 -11.76 -19.96 -10.56
CA GLU A 447 -11.93 -21.32 -10.03
C GLU A 447 -10.87 -22.23 -10.64
N LEU A 448 -10.22 -23.04 -9.82
CA LEU A 448 -9.26 -24.05 -10.23
C LEU A 448 -9.79 -25.43 -9.84
N SER A 449 -9.97 -26.28 -10.83
CA SER A 449 -10.39 -27.66 -10.65
C SER A 449 -9.27 -28.61 -11.06
N PHE A 450 -9.12 -29.70 -10.31
CA PHE A 450 -8.04 -30.67 -10.51
C PHE A 450 -8.58 -32.07 -10.79
N GLY A 451 -7.82 -32.85 -11.54
CA GLY A 451 -8.11 -34.24 -11.86
C GLY A 451 -7.03 -35.16 -11.28
N ARG A 452 -6.45 -36.01 -12.12
CA ARG A 452 -5.39 -36.93 -11.69
C ARG A 452 -4.01 -36.27 -11.79
N LEU A 453 -3.19 -36.43 -10.74
CA LEU A 453 -1.75 -36.28 -10.78
C LEU A 453 -1.12 -37.64 -11.09
N GLU A 454 -0.24 -37.69 -12.09
CA GLU A 454 0.42 -38.90 -12.56
C GLU A 454 1.93 -38.76 -12.46
N SER A 455 2.60 -39.82 -12.02
CA SER A 455 4.07 -39.94 -12.04
C SER A 455 4.84 -38.85 -11.26
N ALA A 456 4.30 -38.38 -10.14
CA ALA A 456 5.02 -37.50 -9.20
C ALA A 456 6.21 -38.24 -8.57
N ASP A 457 7.35 -37.57 -8.40
CA ASP A 457 8.45 -38.13 -7.61
C ASP A 457 8.04 -38.32 -6.14
N THR A 458 8.67 -39.28 -5.46
CA THR A 458 8.55 -39.45 -4.00
C THR A 458 9.86 -39.90 -3.42
N SER A 459 10.26 -39.26 -2.33
CA SER A 459 11.47 -39.58 -1.57
C SER A 459 11.19 -40.53 -0.40
N GLU A 460 9.93 -40.65 0.05
CA GLU A 460 9.54 -41.35 1.27
C GLU A 460 9.09 -42.81 1.06
N LEU A 461 10.01 -43.74 1.29
CA LEU A 461 9.65 -45.17 1.44
C LEU A 461 9.34 -45.58 2.89
N MET A 462 9.80 -44.80 3.88
CA MET A 462 9.88 -45.25 5.28
C MET A 462 8.70 -44.76 6.15
N ALA A 463 7.84 -43.85 5.65
CA ALA A 463 6.69 -43.31 6.38
C ALA A 463 5.32 -43.88 5.97
N GLY A 464 5.22 -44.60 4.84
CA GLY A 464 4.05 -45.41 4.47
C GLY A 464 2.93 -44.69 3.72
N SER A 465 3.03 -43.37 3.51
CA SER A 465 2.08 -42.59 2.69
C SER A 465 2.65 -41.19 2.42
N PRO A 466 3.31 -40.94 1.27
CA PRO A 466 3.73 -39.59 0.92
C PRO A 466 2.49 -38.68 0.84
N GLU A 467 2.61 -37.44 1.28
CA GLU A 467 1.54 -36.45 1.20
C GLU A 467 1.94 -35.39 0.16
N TYR A 468 0.97 -34.95 -0.64
CA TYR A 468 1.22 -34.00 -1.73
C TYR A 468 0.25 -32.84 -1.60
N PHE A 469 0.69 -31.65 -2.01
CA PHE A 469 -0.20 -30.51 -2.18
C PHE A 469 0.18 -29.66 -3.39
N LEU A 470 -0.77 -28.84 -3.82
CA LEU A 470 -0.57 -27.86 -4.88
C LEU A 470 -0.51 -26.46 -4.27
N ARG A 471 0.52 -25.70 -4.60
CA ARG A 471 0.57 -24.26 -4.34
C ARG A 471 0.19 -23.51 -5.59
N LEU A 472 -0.89 -22.74 -5.49
CA LEU A 472 -1.52 -22.02 -6.59
C LEU A 472 -1.23 -20.54 -6.41
N THR A 473 -0.65 -19.88 -7.40
CA THR A 473 -0.24 -18.48 -7.26
C THR A 473 -0.50 -17.71 -8.54
N ASN A 474 -1.17 -16.56 -8.44
CA ASN A 474 -1.24 -15.62 -9.55
C ASN A 474 0.16 -15.09 -9.88
N TRP A 475 0.54 -15.02 -11.15
CA TRP A 475 1.89 -14.62 -11.54
C TRP A 475 1.93 -13.88 -12.87
N HIS A 476 3.02 -13.15 -13.11
CA HIS A 476 3.23 -12.38 -14.33
C HIS A 476 4.51 -12.79 -15.05
N THR A 477 4.44 -12.95 -16.36
CA THR A 477 5.59 -13.31 -17.22
C THR A 477 6.75 -12.32 -17.08
N ASP A 478 6.42 -11.04 -16.94
CA ASP A 478 7.38 -9.93 -16.87
C ASP A 478 7.80 -9.58 -15.43
N SER A 479 7.64 -10.49 -14.46
CA SER A 479 7.90 -10.17 -13.04
C SER A 479 9.36 -9.79 -12.72
N GLY A 480 10.28 -9.93 -13.69
CA GLY A 480 11.72 -9.78 -13.48
C GLY A 480 12.34 -10.82 -12.52
N ARG A 481 11.50 -11.65 -11.87
CA ARG A 481 11.84 -12.72 -10.95
C ARG A 481 11.29 -14.01 -11.53
N GLN A 482 11.94 -14.51 -12.58
CA GLN A 482 11.64 -15.86 -13.06
C GLN A 482 11.96 -16.83 -11.92
N PRO A 483 10.99 -17.60 -11.43
CA PRO A 483 11.24 -18.50 -10.33
C PRO A 483 12.14 -19.65 -10.81
N PRO A 484 13.15 -20.06 -10.02
CA PRO A 484 14.12 -21.05 -10.49
C PRO A 484 13.45 -22.37 -10.85
N GLY A 485 14.02 -23.11 -11.80
CA GLY A 485 13.42 -24.36 -12.29
C GLY A 485 13.57 -25.55 -11.34
N HIS A 486 14.36 -25.42 -10.28
CA HIS A 486 14.73 -26.50 -9.35
C HIS A 486 14.25 -26.23 -7.91
N GLU A 487 13.57 -25.13 -7.67
CA GLU A 487 12.99 -24.78 -6.37
C GLU A 487 11.68 -24.02 -6.55
N GLY A 488 10.84 -24.05 -5.51
CA GLY A 488 9.59 -23.31 -5.49
C GLY A 488 9.82 -21.80 -5.68
N ALA A 489 8.80 -21.10 -6.16
CA ALA A 489 8.92 -19.73 -6.66
C ALA A 489 9.20 -18.65 -5.61
N GLY A 490 9.55 -19.04 -4.37
CA GLY A 490 9.61 -18.15 -3.23
C GLY A 490 8.29 -17.42 -3.03
N ARG A 491 8.34 -16.18 -2.51
CA ARG A 491 7.15 -15.34 -2.35
C ARG A 491 6.89 -14.51 -3.60
N GLY A 492 5.73 -14.72 -4.19
CA GLY A 492 5.21 -13.96 -5.34
C GLY A 492 4.69 -12.56 -4.99
N CYS A 493 4.19 -11.85 -6.00
CA CYS A 493 3.47 -10.57 -5.87
C CYS A 493 2.06 -10.64 -5.33
N CYS A 494 1.47 -11.82 -5.44
CA CYS A 494 0.08 -11.93 -5.79
C CYS A 494 -0.55 -13.03 -4.94
N SER A 495 -1.86 -13.16 -5.09
CA SER A 495 -2.64 -14.10 -4.32
C SER A 495 -2.14 -15.53 -4.49
N SER A 496 -2.06 -16.23 -3.36
CA SER A 496 -1.61 -17.63 -3.30
C SER A 496 -2.46 -18.42 -2.33
N VAL A 497 -2.83 -19.64 -2.72
CA VAL A 497 -3.55 -20.61 -1.89
C VAL A 497 -2.94 -21.99 -2.04
N THR A 498 -3.17 -22.85 -1.07
CA THR A 498 -2.74 -24.25 -1.09
C THR A 498 -3.94 -25.16 -1.23
N ALA A 499 -3.87 -26.13 -2.14
CA ALA A 499 -4.90 -27.15 -2.33
C ALA A 499 -4.34 -28.54 -1.99
N TYR A 500 -5.03 -29.24 -1.11
CA TYR A 500 -4.70 -30.60 -0.69
C TYR A 500 -5.64 -31.61 -1.35
N PRO A 501 -5.20 -32.86 -1.58
CA PRO A 501 -6.08 -33.98 -1.89
C PRO A 501 -7.16 -34.18 -0.82
N HIS A 502 -8.20 -34.96 -1.13
CA HIS A 502 -9.23 -35.32 -0.15
C HIS A 502 -8.62 -36.03 1.07
N GLU A 503 -9.19 -35.76 2.25
CA GLU A 503 -8.72 -36.36 3.49
C GLU A 503 -8.73 -37.90 3.39
N GLY A 504 -7.56 -38.51 3.64
CA GLY A 504 -7.38 -39.97 3.57
C GLY A 504 -7.12 -40.52 2.16
N GLU A 505 -6.98 -39.67 1.13
CA GLU A 505 -6.45 -40.08 -0.17
C GLU A 505 -5.07 -40.74 0.01
N ARG A 506 -4.85 -41.86 -0.69
CA ARG A 506 -3.61 -42.64 -0.60
C ARG A 506 -2.93 -42.70 -1.95
N PRO A 507 -1.75 -42.09 -2.11
CA PRO A 507 -1.05 -42.13 -3.38
C PRO A 507 -0.74 -43.56 -3.84
N ALA A 508 -0.94 -43.82 -5.13
CA ALA A 508 -0.63 -45.10 -5.76
C ALA A 508 0.86 -45.13 -6.13
N VAL A 509 1.70 -45.61 -5.20
CA VAL A 509 3.15 -45.65 -5.36
C VAL A 509 3.60 -46.88 -6.16
N ARG A 510 4.46 -46.65 -7.16
CA ARG A 510 5.12 -47.69 -7.98
C ARG A 510 6.62 -47.53 -7.98
N ASN A 511 7.35 -48.65 -7.91
CA ASN A 511 8.79 -48.68 -8.13
C ASN A 511 9.08 -48.61 -9.63
N VAL A 512 9.82 -47.60 -10.06
CA VAL A 512 10.28 -47.42 -11.45
C VAL A 512 11.80 -47.55 -11.59
N GLY A 513 12.51 -47.74 -10.47
CA GLY A 513 13.95 -47.92 -10.41
C GLY A 513 14.40 -49.38 -10.43
N SER A 514 15.71 -49.59 -10.36
CA SER A 514 16.29 -50.93 -10.26
C SER A 514 16.43 -51.36 -8.80
N TRP A 515 16.66 -52.66 -8.56
CA TRP A 515 16.81 -53.16 -7.19
C TRP A 515 18.03 -52.58 -6.43
N TRP A 516 19.05 -52.07 -7.15
CA TRP A 516 20.24 -51.43 -6.55
C TRP A 516 20.19 -49.89 -6.56
N ARG A 517 19.23 -49.30 -7.28
CA ARG A 517 18.93 -47.86 -7.29
C ARG A 517 17.40 -47.70 -7.40
N PRO A 518 16.69 -47.93 -6.30
CA PRO A 518 15.24 -47.81 -6.31
C PRO A 518 14.84 -46.35 -6.50
N SER A 519 13.81 -46.11 -7.28
CA SER A 519 13.15 -44.82 -7.46
C SER A 519 11.66 -45.05 -7.60
N TYR A 520 10.87 -44.11 -7.11
CA TYR A 520 9.44 -44.31 -6.95
C TYR A 520 8.67 -43.16 -7.57
N LYS A 521 7.50 -43.51 -8.08
CA LYS A 521 6.55 -42.55 -8.63
C LYS A 521 5.19 -42.78 -7.99
N ALA A 522 4.45 -41.71 -7.76
CA ALA A 522 3.10 -41.78 -7.22
C ALA A 522 2.08 -41.17 -8.19
N ASP A 523 0.88 -41.75 -8.22
CA ASP A 523 -0.30 -41.08 -8.75
C ASP A 523 -1.22 -40.68 -7.60
N VAL A 524 -1.81 -39.49 -7.67
CA VAL A 524 -2.67 -38.92 -6.63
C VAL A 524 -3.97 -38.43 -7.26
N ASN A 525 -5.10 -38.69 -6.64
CA ASN A 525 -6.39 -38.20 -7.11
C ASN A 525 -6.76 -36.85 -6.47
N PHE A 526 -6.72 -35.77 -7.26
CA PHE A 526 -7.24 -34.47 -6.87
C PHE A 526 -8.66 -34.21 -7.42
N SER A 527 -9.34 -35.21 -7.99
CA SER A 527 -10.68 -35.03 -8.56
C SER A 527 -11.67 -34.55 -7.50
N GLY A 528 -12.33 -33.41 -7.77
CA GLY A 528 -13.24 -32.76 -6.82
C GLY A 528 -12.56 -31.88 -5.77
N VAL A 529 -11.24 -31.70 -5.86
CA VAL A 529 -10.54 -30.60 -5.19
C VAL A 529 -10.75 -29.34 -6.02
N GLU A 530 -11.24 -28.30 -5.37
CA GLU A 530 -11.47 -26.97 -5.94
C GLU A 530 -10.66 -25.96 -5.13
N ALA A 531 -10.13 -24.96 -5.82
CA ALA A 531 -9.48 -23.81 -5.20
C ALA A 531 -9.90 -22.53 -5.90
N VAL A 532 -9.89 -21.42 -5.18
CA VAL A 532 -10.31 -20.12 -5.72
C VAL A 532 -9.20 -19.10 -5.52
N LEU A 533 -8.96 -18.29 -6.54
CA LEU A 533 -8.06 -17.13 -6.49
C LEU A 533 -8.79 -15.89 -6.99
N PRO A 534 -8.49 -14.68 -6.50
CA PRO A 534 -8.95 -13.45 -7.12
C PRO A 534 -8.36 -13.31 -8.54
N TYR A 535 -9.07 -12.63 -9.42
CA TYR A 535 -8.59 -12.32 -10.77
C TYR A 535 -7.82 -10.99 -10.74
N GLU A 536 -6.49 -11.03 -10.94
CA GLU A 536 -5.59 -9.88 -10.70
C GLU A 536 -4.82 -9.44 -11.98
N PRO A 537 -5.50 -9.00 -13.06
CA PRO A 537 -4.88 -8.72 -14.37
C PRO A 537 -3.87 -7.56 -14.36
N ALA A 538 -3.87 -6.69 -13.34
CA ALA A 538 -2.85 -5.68 -13.12
C ALA A 538 -1.49 -6.26 -12.76
N MET A 539 -1.51 -7.41 -12.07
CA MET A 539 -0.37 -7.99 -11.38
C MET A 539 0.00 -9.37 -11.90
N ALA A 540 -0.89 -10.02 -12.66
CA ALA A 540 -0.75 -11.38 -13.14
C ALA A 540 -1.37 -11.57 -14.53
N ASN A 541 -0.83 -12.52 -15.29
CA ASN A 541 -1.37 -12.96 -16.58
C ASN A 541 -1.45 -14.49 -16.70
N TYR A 542 -1.09 -15.23 -15.66
CA TYR A 542 -1.29 -16.67 -15.54
C TYR A 542 -1.42 -17.11 -14.08
N VAL A 543 -1.97 -18.31 -13.89
CA VAL A 543 -1.92 -19.04 -12.62
C VAL A 543 -0.76 -20.02 -12.67
N MET A 544 0.18 -19.90 -11.73
CA MET A 544 1.25 -20.83 -11.50
C MET A 544 0.80 -21.95 -10.56
N ILE A 545 1.11 -23.19 -10.91
CA ILE A 545 0.76 -24.38 -10.13
C ILE A 545 2.06 -25.09 -9.77
N GLU A 546 2.41 -25.11 -8.49
CA GLU A 546 3.58 -25.83 -7.97
C GLU A 546 3.14 -27.10 -7.24
N LEU A 547 3.82 -28.20 -7.49
CA LEU A 547 3.63 -29.46 -6.79
C LEU A 547 4.70 -29.61 -5.70
N HIS A 548 4.25 -29.93 -4.49
CA HIS A 548 5.11 -30.18 -3.34
C HIS A 548 4.83 -31.55 -2.70
N GLU A 549 5.86 -32.17 -2.14
CA GLU A 549 5.76 -33.27 -1.15
C GLU A 549 5.73 -32.62 0.25
N ASP A 550 4.72 -32.96 1.06
CA ASP A 550 4.57 -32.49 2.45
C ASP A 550 5.43 -33.39 3.36
N ASP A 551 6.51 -32.83 3.88
CA ASP A 551 7.50 -33.56 4.67
C ASP A 551 7.34 -33.28 6.17
N PHE A 552 7.16 -34.34 6.97
CA PHE A 552 7.00 -34.19 8.42
C PHE A 552 8.24 -33.65 9.15
N PHE A 553 9.43 -33.72 8.55
CA PHE A 553 10.72 -33.44 9.19
C PHE A 553 11.63 -32.44 8.46
N SER A 554 11.25 -31.96 7.26
CA SER A 554 12.01 -31.04 6.40
C SER A 554 11.15 -29.85 5.94
N ASP A 555 11.75 -28.93 5.17
CA ASP A 555 10.97 -28.01 4.35
C ASP A 555 10.31 -28.79 3.20
N ASP A 556 9.06 -28.46 2.86
CA ASP A 556 8.30 -29.15 1.79
C ASP A 556 9.07 -29.22 0.46
N ASP A 557 9.28 -30.42 -0.07
CA ASP A 557 10.08 -30.66 -1.25
C ASP A 557 9.35 -30.18 -2.52
N PHE A 558 9.94 -29.23 -3.25
CA PHE A 558 9.43 -28.80 -4.55
C PHE A 558 9.69 -29.87 -5.61
N LEU A 559 8.62 -30.37 -6.23
CA LEU A 559 8.70 -31.46 -7.21
C LEU A 559 8.53 -31.00 -8.66
N GLY A 560 7.86 -29.87 -8.87
CA GLY A 560 7.58 -29.40 -10.22
C GLY A 560 6.62 -28.23 -10.29
N ARG A 561 6.50 -27.66 -11.50
CA ARG A 561 5.66 -26.48 -11.75
C ARG A 561 5.05 -26.53 -13.14
N ALA A 562 3.81 -26.05 -13.24
CA ALA A 562 3.12 -25.76 -14.48
C ALA A 562 2.43 -24.39 -14.41
N GLN A 563 1.81 -23.98 -15.52
CA GLN A 563 1.07 -22.73 -15.61
C GLN A 563 -0.18 -22.87 -16.49
N ILE A 564 -1.21 -22.08 -16.18
CA ILE A 564 -2.37 -21.87 -17.04
C ILE A 564 -2.46 -20.37 -17.31
N MET A 565 -2.34 -19.96 -18.58
CA MET A 565 -2.46 -18.55 -18.95
C MET A 565 -3.91 -18.08 -18.80
N TYR A 566 -4.12 -16.82 -18.40
CA TYR A 566 -5.48 -16.25 -18.30
C TYR A 566 -6.24 -16.32 -19.64
N SER A 567 -5.51 -16.26 -20.76
CA SER A 567 -6.08 -16.39 -22.11
C SER A 567 -6.56 -17.80 -22.47
N GLU A 568 -6.32 -18.79 -21.61
CA GLU A 568 -6.60 -20.20 -21.87
C GLU A 568 -7.60 -20.81 -20.88
N PHE A 569 -8.31 -19.98 -20.11
CA PHE A 569 -9.34 -20.44 -19.20
C PHE A 569 -10.51 -21.10 -19.94
N GLY A 570 -11.18 -22.04 -19.29
CA GLY A 570 -12.37 -22.73 -19.79
C GLY A 570 -12.15 -24.17 -20.29
N GLU A 571 -10.90 -24.64 -20.38
CA GLU A 571 -10.60 -25.98 -20.92
C GLU A 571 -9.77 -26.84 -19.95
N TRP A 572 -10.05 -28.15 -19.93
CA TRP A 572 -9.23 -29.13 -19.23
C TRP A 572 -7.91 -29.35 -19.95
N LYS A 573 -6.81 -29.37 -19.19
CA LYS A 573 -5.46 -29.55 -19.71
C LYS A 573 -4.71 -30.60 -18.92
N THR A 574 -3.85 -31.36 -19.61
CA THR A 574 -2.81 -32.16 -18.97
C THR A 574 -1.52 -31.34 -18.93
N LEU A 575 -1.19 -30.84 -17.75
CA LEU A 575 -0.04 -29.97 -17.51
C LEU A 575 1.18 -30.81 -17.14
N SER A 576 2.30 -30.63 -17.84
CA SER A 576 3.58 -31.23 -17.44
C SER A 576 4.19 -30.41 -16.30
N LEU A 577 4.53 -31.07 -15.20
CA LEU A 577 5.14 -30.45 -14.02
C LEU A 577 6.67 -30.55 -14.01
N GLY A 578 7.25 -31.34 -14.92
CA GLY A 578 8.67 -31.75 -14.87
C GLY A 578 8.85 -33.12 -14.22
N GLY A 579 10.05 -33.71 -14.32
CA GLY A 579 10.33 -35.04 -13.76
C GLY A 579 9.50 -36.20 -14.35
N GLY A 580 8.74 -35.97 -15.43
CA GLY A 580 7.76 -36.91 -15.97
C GLY A 580 6.38 -36.87 -15.29
N ALA A 581 6.19 -35.99 -14.30
CA ALA A 581 4.91 -35.78 -13.64
C ALA A 581 3.94 -34.96 -14.50
N ALA A 582 2.66 -35.33 -14.48
CA ALA A 582 1.60 -34.65 -15.21
C ALA A 582 0.34 -34.46 -14.34
N LEU A 583 -0.28 -33.29 -14.38
CA LEU A 583 -1.48 -32.95 -13.63
C LEU A 583 -2.60 -32.54 -14.58
N GLN A 584 -3.78 -33.15 -14.44
CA GLN A 584 -4.99 -32.64 -15.06
C GLN A 584 -5.52 -31.44 -14.27
N ALA A 585 -5.67 -30.30 -14.92
CA ALA A 585 -6.20 -29.09 -14.30
C ALA A 585 -7.03 -28.27 -15.29
N ARG A 586 -7.94 -27.46 -14.75
CA ARG A 586 -8.75 -26.48 -15.48
C ARG A 586 -8.86 -25.22 -14.63
N ALA A 587 -8.88 -24.07 -15.29
CA ALA A 587 -9.17 -22.78 -14.65
C ALA A 587 -10.39 -22.15 -15.33
N ASP A 588 -11.36 -21.68 -14.56
CA ASP A 588 -12.59 -21.04 -15.04
C ASP A 588 -12.75 -19.62 -14.46
N PRO A 589 -13.18 -18.64 -15.26
CA PRO A 589 -13.44 -17.29 -14.77
C PRO A 589 -14.78 -17.23 -14.04
N ILE A 590 -14.79 -16.56 -12.88
CA ILE A 590 -16.00 -16.23 -12.14
C ILE A 590 -16.16 -14.71 -12.17
N PHE A 591 -17.34 -14.24 -12.58
CA PHE A 591 -17.55 -12.82 -12.85
C PHE A 591 -18.02 -12.02 -11.64
N THR A 592 -18.65 -12.67 -10.65
CA THR A 592 -19.20 -11.98 -9.48
C THR A 592 -18.74 -12.59 -8.16
N ASP A 593 -18.65 -11.77 -7.13
CA ASP A 593 -18.43 -12.22 -5.75
C ASP A 593 -19.55 -13.16 -5.29
N LYS A 594 -20.79 -12.92 -5.76
CA LYS A 594 -21.94 -13.75 -5.41
C LYS A 594 -21.78 -15.19 -5.88
N ASP A 595 -21.22 -15.39 -7.08
CA ASP A 595 -20.94 -16.71 -7.62
C ASP A 595 -19.75 -17.37 -6.89
N ALA A 596 -18.77 -16.57 -6.45
CA ALA A 596 -17.64 -17.06 -5.66
C ALA A 596 -18.03 -17.47 -4.22
N GLU A 597 -19.07 -16.87 -3.63
CA GLU A 597 -19.56 -17.22 -2.27
C GLU A 597 -19.83 -18.72 -2.11
N THR A 598 -20.37 -19.38 -3.14
CA THR A 598 -20.68 -20.82 -3.06
C THR A 598 -19.44 -21.70 -3.03
N LEU A 599 -18.33 -21.21 -3.60
CA LEU A 599 -17.07 -21.94 -3.71
C LEU A 599 -16.15 -21.71 -2.50
N LEU A 600 -16.08 -20.47 -1.99
CA LEU A 600 -15.33 -20.11 -0.77
C LEU A 600 -16.05 -20.54 0.54
N GLY A 601 -17.29 -21.01 0.42
CA GLY A 601 -18.08 -21.58 1.49
C GLY A 601 -19.34 -20.77 1.81
N PRO A 602 -20.52 -21.42 1.85
CA PRO A 602 -21.80 -20.74 1.89
C PRO A 602 -22.05 -20.01 3.22
N GLY A 603 -22.83 -18.92 3.15
CA GLY A 603 -23.35 -18.21 4.33
C GLY A 603 -22.59 -16.96 4.74
N ASP A 604 -21.62 -16.52 3.94
CA ASP A 604 -20.86 -15.27 4.14
C ASP A 604 -20.47 -14.67 2.77
N TYR A 605 -19.98 -13.43 2.77
CA TYR A 605 -19.49 -12.75 1.57
C TYR A 605 -18.13 -13.32 1.13
N ALA A 606 -17.90 -13.41 -0.18
CA ALA A 606 -16.64 -13.91 -0.76
C ALA A 606 -15.42 -13.16 -0.21
N ALA A 607 -15.46 -11.82 -0.21
CA ALA A 607 -14.41 -10.97 0.36
C ALA A 607 -14.10 -11.28 1.84
N CYS A 608 -15.10 -11.65 2.64
CA CYS A 608 -14.91 -11.98 4.05
C CYS A 608 -14.25 -13.35 4.26
N ARG A 609 -14.63 -14.34 3.45
CA ARG A 609 -14.01 -15.67 3.46
C ARG A 609 -12.58 -15.62 2.97
N TRP A 610 -12.34 -14.86 1.92
CA TRP A 610 -11.01 -14.59 1.41
C TRP A 610 -10.11 -13.88 2.42
N LEU A 611 -10.67 -12.93 3.20
CA LEU A 611 -9.95 -12.31 4.31
C LEU A 611 -9.56 -13.34 5.38
N ASP A 612 -10.48 -14.23 5.76
CA ASP A 612 -10.22 -15.31 6.73
C ASP A 612 -9.10 -16.25 6.22
N GLU A 613 -9.14 -16.61 4.93
CA GLU A 613 -8.19 -17.52 4.29
C GLU A 613 -6.78 -16.92 4.16
N THR A 614 -6.68 -15.67 3.70
CA THR A 614 -5.39 -15.04 3.39
C THR A 614 -4.71 -14.39 4.59
N SER A 615 -5.46 -14.09 5.66
CA SER A 615 -4.91 -13.47 6.87
C SER A 615 -4.21 -14.45 7.80
N HIS A 616 -4.65 -15.72 7.81
CA HIS A 616 -4.33 -16.70 8.85
C HIS A 616 -4.63 -16.19 10.28
N MET A 617 -5.55 -15.23 10.40
CA MET A 617 -6.03 -14.63 11.64
C MET A 617 -7.53 -14.86 11.78
N SER A 618 -8.04 -14.92 13.01
CA SER A 618 -9.49 -14.94 13.17
C SER A 618 -10.08 -13.57 12.83
N ARG A 619 -11.26 -13.56 12.21
CA ARG A 619 -12.02 -12.33 11.94
C ARG A 619 -12.20 -11.45 13.16
N ASP A 620 -12.49 -12.04 14.32
CA ASP A 620 -12.58 -11.32 15.60
C ASP A 620 -11.30 -10.56 15.97
N THR A 621 -10.13 -11.09 15.59
CA THR A 621 -8.84 -10.43 15.81
C THR A 621 -8.68 -9.24 14.89
N MET A 622 -9.07 -9.38 13.62
CA MET A 622 -8.96 -8.29 12.64
C MET A 622 -10.01 -7.19 12.81
N CYS A 623 -11.18 -7.54 13.37
CA CYS A 623 -12.27 -6.59 13.61
C CYS A 623 -12.14 -5.82 14.92
N ARG A 624 -11.08 -6.06 15.69
CA ARG A 624 -10.79 -5.36 16.94
C ARG A 624 -9.41 -4.73 16.84
N PRO A 625 -9.19 -3.56 17.47
CA PRO A 625 -7.84 -3.03 17.62
C PRO A 625 -6.97 -4.11 18.28
N SER A 626 -5.80 -4.41 17.71
CA SER A 626 -4.97 -5.48 18.26
C SER A 626 -4.54 -5.10 19.69
N GLY A 627 -4.95 -5.84 20.71
CA GLY A 627 -4.60 -5.53 22.11
C GLY A 627 -3.12 -5.79 22.46
N MET A 628 -2.26 -6.01 21.46
CA MET A 628 -0.87 -6.36 21.65
C MET A 628 -0.02 -5.11 21.89
N ASP A 629 0.65 -5.14 23.03
CA ASP A 629 1.71 -4.21 23.38
C ASP A 629 3.05 -4.76 22.85
N PHE A 630 3.67 -4.03 21.91
CA PHE A 630 4.98 -4.35 21.34
C PHE A 630 6.12 -3.70 22.12
N SER A 631 5.84 -3.09 23.27
CA SER A 631 6.83 -2.47 24.16
C SER A 631 8.00 -3.41 24.49
N TRP A 632 7.74 -4.71 24.59
CA TRP A 632 8.74 -5.73 24.92
C TRP A 632 9.66 -6.11 23.75
N LEU A 633 9.23 -5.94 22.49
CA LEU A 633 10.02 -6.24 21.29
C LEU A 633 10.84 -5.02 20.84
N LEU A 634 10.29 -3.82 21.01
CA LEU A 634 10.85 -2.57 20.48
C LEU A 634 11.42 -1.64 21.57
N GLY A 635 11.25 -1.99 22.85
CA GLY A 635 11.80 -1.25 23.99
C GLY A 635 11.14 0.12 24.24
N SER A 636 9.99 0.37 23.61
CA SER A 636 9.48 1.74 23.39
C SER A 636 8.06 2.03 23.88
N GLY A 637 7.32 1.07 24.44
CA GLY A 637 5.95 1.35 24.91
C GLY A 637 4.90 1.41 23.79
N VAL A 638 5.15 0.77 22.65
CA VAL A 638 4.22 0.67 21.51
C VAL A 638 3.01 -0.18 21.86
N GLY A 639 2.03 0.40 22.55
CA GLY A 639 0.67 -0.13 22.55
C GLY A 639 -0.03 0.21 21.23
N ASN A 640 -0.87 -0.71 20.73
CA ASN A 640 -1.88 -0.34 19.74
C ASN A 640 -2.77 0.79 20.30
N PRO A 641 -3.22 1.75 19.48
CA PRO A 641 -4.25 2.71 19.88
C PRO A 641 -5.49 1.99 20.45
N VAL A 642 -5.61 1.94 21.77
CA VAL A 642 -6.81 1.43 22.47
C VAL A 642 -7.85 2.56 22.57
N SER A 643 -7.39 3.82 22.59
CA SER A 643 -8.25 5.00 22.65
C SER A 643 -8.27 5.75 21.32
N CYS A 644 -9.28 6.59 21.13
CA CYS A 644 -9.39 7.40 19.93
C CYS A 644 -8.47 8.61 19.94
N ALA A 645 -8.02 9.09 21.10
CA ALA A 645 -6.91 10.04 21.20
C ALA A 645 -5.65 9.52 20.48
N ASP A 646 -5.36 8.22 20.60
CA ASP A 646 -4.21 7.55 19.97
C ASP A 646 -4.29 7.48 18.44
N MET A 647 -5.50 7.53 17.87
CA MET A 647 -5.77 7.59 16.42
C MET A 647 -5.93 9.02 15.92
N VAL A 648 -6.55 9.89 16.72
CA VAL A 648 -7.06 11.18 16.25
C VAL A 648 -5.95 12.21 16.18
N GLU A 649 -5.01 12.25 17.13
CA GLU A 649 -3.95 13.26 17.12
C GLU A 649 -2.86 13.10 18.20
N ASP A 650 -2.78 11.96 18.89
CA ASP A 650 -1.71 11.72 19.86
C ASP A 650 -0.40 11.34 19.17
N VAL A 651 0.31 12.40 18.77
CA VAL A 651 1.76 12.39 18.54
C VAL A 651 2.57 12.62 19.83
N THR A 652 1.90 12.71 20.99
CA THR A 652 2.45 12.93 22.34
C THR A 652 3.18 11.73 22.90
N THR A 653 2.68 10.53 22.61
CA THR A 653 3.39 9.30 22.95
C THR A 653 4.72 9.19 22.22
N GLY A 654 4.87 9.87 21.09
CA GLY A 654 6.00 9.68 20.19
C GLY A 654 6.34 8.22 20.01
N ALA A 655 5.31 7.34 19.99
CA ALA A 655 5.44 5.88 19.93
C ALA A 655 6.06 5.45 18.59
N LEU A 656 7.38 5.65 18.47
CA LEU A 656 8.40 4.67 18.86
C LEU A 656 7.92 3.31 19.28
#